data_AF-A0A8X7MK91-F1
#
_entry.id   AF-A0A8X7MK91-F1
#
_cell.length_a   1.000
_cell.length_b   1.000
_cell.length_c   1.000
_cell.angle_alpha   90.00
_cell.angle_beta   90.00
_cell.angle_gamma   90.00
#
_symmetry.space_group_name_H-M   'P 1'
#
loop_
_entity.id
_entity.type
_entity.pdbx_description
1 polymer ?
#
loop_
_entity_poly.entity_id
_entity_poly.type
_entity_poly.pdbx_seq_one_letter_code
_entity_poly.pdbx_strand_id
1 'polypeptide(L)'
;MARARNQTKKRPAASSTAALVSTAAEQDTLAEQATRTQRKENQSKSTRVNWDPKQKEFIAWTKQRYGGEQCPELVDGTKLHSFLAHEQVGRPTKRPRKTGASTEEQAIGYSTIEAYTNAIIDLWQSQVDLGINSSSHPRTAAVKALLHNVQATTAARNAAAFKDKRGAADDGYDHEFYRALCQHFLQDGSPVGTRSLLAQVLGHQCLFRGINLRKICLSDLELGEIPNSLSPARILILRTNESKKNRTGRTEYSGALRHSESLLDPHFALALYLFQRFHLLSEPFPDLSSNSAWYSVRLLRGQDDVVTPISYDTHKNPITKAFKALGLTGCKKVTHAARGSGAREAELLEVSSTDISRLGGWKASKDAMEQSYLTHLPVRALRAMGGFHPNGGTYYLPRDTLEPTKELQNQIFPQVEQWQLRIDEGKVSTSGGVDKFLALLHHLRRVLLQDAPNLVKINPAHPVLQSPIFRSAGFQAWSKQQSDYLNQHIPPLELSLRTVVPTITDKLERLSQQQVVIQQQLTRMQESKEGSEELSRRRGEAIMYEIQRHSETMRRLQTAPTTAFSSSGQSSSSQQHSGATQQLSSGISSSSPSTLQRELELPGLGLPPLPPPAIGTLFSSSTSTSLITSASAAAAVERVSGAQSAEEAAQYQLSGAVKTVAQAWQEWNVGFAGGPSLRSLEKEFGTAWCGGPSTAKRRSFLRRMVIIKTINDHQSGTLDDAIIKLDRQMGSHSLDWLRKQLGARKSSAHDDRSSP
;
A
#
# COMPACT_ATOMS: atom_id res chain seq x y z
N MET A 1 41.33 16.82 61.81
CA MET A 1 41.92 18.12 62.18
C MET A 1 43.05 18.46 61.23
N ALA A 2 42.92 19.51 60.40
CA ALA A 2 44.00 20.42 60.01
C ALA A 2 43.43 21.46 59.04
N ARG A 3 43.60 22.72 59.41
CA ARG A 3 42.98 23.94 58.90
C ARG A 3 43.34 24.26 57.44
N ALA A 4 42.33 24.61 56.66
CA ALA A 4 42.48 25.31 55.38
C ALA A 4 42.56 26.83 55.59
N ARG A 5 43.45 27.45 54.81
CA ARG A 5 43.77 28.89 54.78
C ARG A 5 42.60 29.74 54.29
N ASN A 6 42.33 30.81 55.03
CA ASN A 6 41.56 31.97 54.59
C ASN A 6 42.23 32.67 53.39
N GLN A 7 41.49 32.83 52.29
CA GLN A 7 41.71 33.93 51.35
C GLN A 7 40.38 34.66 51.13
N THR A 8 40.35 35.89 51.61
CA THR A 8 39.31 36.90 51.46
C THR A 8 39.17 37.32 50.00
N LYS A 9 38.08 36.92 49.33
CA LYS A 9 37.66 37.50 48.05
C LYS A 9 36.76 38.73 48.32
N LYS A 10 37.23 39.89 47.86
CA LYS A 10 36.49 41.16 47.77
C LYS A 10 35.13 40.94 47.07
N ARG A 11 34.04 41.40 47.71
CA ARG A 11 32.73 41.60 47.07
C ARG A 11 32.86 42.73 46.03
N PRO A 12 32.40 42.55 44.77
CA PRO A 12 32.08 43.70 43.93
C PRO A 12 30.71 44.24 44.36
N ALA A 13 30.59 45.57 44.27
CA ALA A 13 29.42 46.34 44.62
C ALA A 13 28.17 45.85 43.85
N ALA A 14 27.05 45.80 44.57
CA ALA A 14 25.74 45.54 44.01
C ALA A 14 25.37 46.67 43.04
N SER A 15 25.53 46.42 41.74
CA SER A 15 24.77 47.14 40.73
C SER A 15 23.33 46.63 40.82
N SER A 16 22.47 47.48 41.36
CA SER A 16 21.01 47.35 41.34
C SER A 16 20.54 47.26 39.88
N THR A 17 20.61 46.06 39.32
CA THR A 17 19.86 45.72 38.10
C THR A 17 18.52 45.24 38.62
N ALA A 18 17.50 46.10 38.53
CA ALA A 18 16.13 45.69 38.75
C ALA A 18 15.84 44.56 37.76
N ALA A 19 15.92 43.31 38.22
CA ALA A 19 15.36 42.19 37.50
C ALA A 19 13.85 42.44 37.44
N LEU A 20 13.38 42.93 36.30
CA LEU A 20 11.97 42.92 35.95
C LEU A 20 11.47 41.50 36.18
N VAL A 21 10.75 41.29 37.29
CA VAL A 21 10.04 40.05 37.54
C VAL A 21 8.94 40.03 36.48
N SER A 22 9.20 39.29 35.40
CA SER A 22 8.23 39.09 34.33
C SER A 22 6.92 38.62 34.94
N THR A 23 5.83 39.29 34.57
CA THR A 23 4.50 38.99 35.14
C THR A 23 4.09 37.55 34.80
N ALA A 24 3.23 36.93 35.61
CA ALA A 24 2.74 35.57 35.32
C ALA A 24 2.13 35.47 33.90
N ALA A 25 1.45 36.53 33.45
CA ALA A 25 0.91 36.63 32.10
C ALA A 25 1.99 36.63 31.00
N GLU A 26 3.10 37.35 31.21
CA GLU A 26 4.24 37.31 30.28
C GLU A 26 4.89 35.92 30.25
N GLN A 27 5.05 35.27 31.41
CA GLN A 27 5.57 33.90 31.48
C GLN A 27 4.67 32.89 30.75
N ASP A 28 3.34 33.01 30.89
CA ASP A 28 2.36 32.18 30.19
C ASP A 28 2.43 32.39 28.67
N THR A 29 2.50 33.65 28.21
CA THR A 29 2.63 33.94 26.77
C THR A 29 3.94 33.41 26.17
N LEU A 30 5.05 33.49 26.90
CA LEU A 30 6.33 32.91 26.49
C LEU A 30 6.27 31.38 26.43
N ALA A 31 5.60 30.73 27.39
CA ALA A 31 5.40 29.28 27.39
C ALA A 31 4.54 28.83 26.19
N GLU A 32 3.49 29.58 25.85
CA GLU A 32 2.69 29.33 24.64
C GLU A 32 3.52 29.50 23.36
N GLN A 33 4.31 30.57 23.25
CA GLN A 33 5.19 30.83 22.11
C GLN A 33 6.26 29.74 21.95
N ALA A 34 6.85 29.28 23.06
CA ALA A 34 7.80 28.16 23.06
C ALA A 34 7.16 26.87 22.53
N THR A 35 5.94 26.56 22.97
CA THR A 35 5.17 25.39 22.51
C THR A 35 4.87 25.46 21.01
N ARG A 36 4.49 26.63 20.50
CA ARG A 36 4.22 26.86 19.08
C ARG A 36 5.49 26.73 18.22
N THR A 37 6.62 27.21 18.72
CA THR A 37 7.93 27.07 18.05
C THR A 37 8.35 25.61 17.98
N GLN A 38 8.23 24.88 19.09
CA GLN A 38 8.53 23.45 19.14
C GLN A 38 7.64 22.62 18.18
N ARG A 39 6.37 23.01 17.99
CA ARG A 39 5.48 22.39 16.98
C ARG A 39 6.03 22.52 15.56
N LYS A 40 6.65 23.66 15.20
CA LYS A 40 7.25 23.88 13.88
C LYS A 40 8.53 23.05 13.70
N GLU A 41 9.36 22.96 14.73
CA GLU A 41 10.56 22.12 14.73
C GLU A 41 10.22 20.63 14.58
N ASN A 42 9.13 20.18 15.23
CA ASN A 42 8.62 18.82 15.15
C ASN A 42 7.86 18.50 13.86
N GLN A 43 7.69 19.47 12.94
CA GLN A 43 7.00 19.23 11.68
C GLN A 43 7.81 18.27 10.79
N SER A 44 7.13 17.31 10.17
CA SER A 44 7.83 16.30 9.36
C SER A 44 8.64 16.95 8.23
N LYS A 45 9.87 16.46 7.98
CA LYS A 45 10.75 16.94 6.90
C LYS A 45 10.05 16.96 5.54
N SER A 46 9.19 15.97 5.26
CA SER A 46 8.42 15.90 4.02
C SER A 46 7.37 17.01 3.90
N THR A 47 6.75 17.43 5.01
CA THR A 47 5.80 18.55 5.02
C THR A 47 6.55 19.84 4.71
N ARG A 48 7.66 20.10 5.40
CA ARG A 48 8.50 21.28 5.22
C ARG A 48 8.98 21.43 3.76
N VAL A 49 9.58 20.38 3.20
CA VAL A 49 10.02 20.34 1.79
C VAL A 49 8.88 20.61 0.79
N ASN A 50 7.64 20.25 1.14
CA ASN A 50 6.47 20.49 0.29
C ASN A 50 5.82 21.88 0.51
N TRP A 51 5.88 22.42 1.72
CA TRP A 51 5.18 23.65 2.10
C TRP A 51 6.05 24.90 1.92
N ASP A 52 7.34 24.86 2.26
CA ASP A 52 8.23 26.03 2.16
C ASP A 52 8.23 26.65 0.75
N PRO A 53 8.33 25.87 -0.35
CA PRO A 53 8.31 26.47 -1.69
C PRO A 53 6.96 27.14 -2.00
N LYS A 54 5.86 26.65 -1.43
CA LYS A 54 4.51 27.19 -1.62
C LYS A 54 4.32 28.49 -0.88
N GLN A 55 4.83 28.56 0.35
CA GLN A 55 4.83 29.78 1.16
C GLN A 55 5.70 30.86 0.49
N LYS A 56 6.90 30.52 0.02
CA LYS A 56 7.78 31.44 -0.73
C LYS A 56 7.12 31.98 -1.99
N GLU A 57 6.45 31.11 -2.75
CA GLU A 57 5.73 31.50 -3.97
C GLU A 57 4.57 32.47 -3.66
N PHE A 58 3.81 32.21 -2.60
CA PHE A 58 2.77 33.14 -2.13
C PHE A 58 3.33 34.51 -1.74
N ILE A 59 4.39 34.54 -0.93
CA ILE A 59 5.03 35.78 -0.47
C ILE A 59 5.57 36.59 -1.66
N ALA A 60 6.22 35.93 -2.62
CA ALA A 60 6.73 36.60 -3.82
C ALA A 60 5.59 37.23 -4.63
N TRP A 61 4.48 36.49 -4.78
CA TRP A 61 3.30 36.99 -5.48
C TRP A 61 2.63 38.16 -4.75
N THR A 62 2.49 38.10 -3.41
CA THR A 62 1.85 39.20 -2.69
C THR A 62 2.70 40.46 -2.72
N LYS A 63 4.03 40.35 -2.62
CA LYS A 63 4.94 41.49 -2.79
C LYS A 63 4.82 42.13 -4.17
N GLN A 64 4.65 41.33 -5.21
CA GLN A 64 4.46 41.83 -6.57
C GLN A 64 3.10 42.52 -6.75
N ARG A 65 2.02 41.92 -6.24
CA ARG A 65 0.65 42.42 -6.46
C ARG A 65 0.24 43.55 -5.52
N TYR A 66 0.72 43.53 -4.28
CA TYR A 66 0.35 44.45 -3.22
C TYR A 66 1.54 45.29 -2.73
N GLY A 67 2.57 45.49 -3.55
CA GLY A 67 3.82 46.17 -3.15
C GLY A 67 3.67 47.61 -2.62
N GLY A 68 2.49 48.23 -2.74
CA GLY A 68 2.16 49.53 -2.13
C GLY A 68 1.61 49.43 -0.70
N GLU A 69 1.32 48.23 -0.18
CA GLU A 69 0.93 48.02 1.22
C GLU A 69 2.17 48.01 2.12
N GLN A 70 2.02 48.40 3.40
CA GLN A 70 3.14 48.39 4.35
C GLN A 70 3.66 46.98 4.65
N CYS A 71 2.80 45.96 4.65
CA CYS A 71 3.18 44.57 4.93
C CYS A 71 2.48 43.61 3.95
N PRO A 72 2.89 43.59 2.67
CA PRO A 72 2.21 42.82 1.62
C PRO A 72 2.27 41.30 1.87
N GLU A 73 3.29 40.81 2.56
CA GLU A 73 3.46 39.40 2.95
C GLU A 73 2.48 38.89 4.01
N LEU A 74 1.73 39.77 4.69
CA LEU A 74 0.74 39.32 5.68
C LEU A 74 -0.39 38.56 4.98
N VAL A 75 -0.69 37.37 5.51
CA VAL A 75 -1.75 36.52 4.99
C VAL A 75 -3.09 36.98 5.53
N ASP A 76 -4.06 37.19 4.64
CA ASP A 76 -5.46 37.32 4.98
C ASP A 76 -6.32 36.42 4.06
N GLY A 77 -7.61 36.34 4.36
CA GLY A 77 -8.53 35.51 3.58
C GLY A 77 -8.72 35.96 2.13
N THR A 78 -8.65 37.25 1.87
CA THR A 78 -8.82 37.85 0.53
C THR A 78 -7.59 37.60 -0.34
N LYS A 79 -6.38 37.76 0.22
CA LYS A 79 -5.10 37.45 -0.42
C LYS A 79 -4.98 35.96 -0.71
N LEU A 80 -5.35 35.09 0.24
CA LEU A 80 -5.37 33.64 0.00
C LEU A 80 -6.33 33.28 -1.13
N HIS A 81 -7.57 33.78 -1.08
CA HIS A 81 -8.55 33.54 -2.15
C HIS A 81 -8.02 34.02 -3.51
N SER A 82 -7.53 35.26 -3.57
CA SER A 82 -7.02 35.88 -4.80
C SER A 82 -5.83 35.12 -5.39
N PHE A 83 -4.88 34.71 -4.55
CA PHE A 83 -3.75 33.89 -4.98
C PHE A 83 -4.20 32.56 -5.57
N LEU A 84 -5.10 31.85 -4.88
CA LEU A 84 -5.59 30.57 -5.38
C LEU A 84 -6.34 30.74 -6.70
N ALA A 85 -7.26 31.71 -6.78
CA ALA A 85 -8.10 31.94 -7.95
C ALA A 85 -7.30 32.40 -9.19
N HIS A 86 -6.32 33.28 -9.01
CA HIS A 86 -5.58 33.87 -10.14
C HIS A 86 -4.31 33.09 -10.53
N GLU A 87 -3.59 32.50 -9.57
CA GLU A 87 -2.28 31.87 -9.85
C GLU A 87 -2.31 30.35 -9.86
N GLN A 88 -3.18 29.72 -9.08
CA GLN A 88 -3.13 28.26 -8.87
C GLN A 88 -4.25 27.53 -9.62
N VAL A 89 -5.47 28.05 -9.62
CA VAL A 89 -6.58 27.45 -10.40
C VAL A 89 -6.26 27.56 -11.89
N GLY A 90 -6.34 26.45 -12.61
CA GLY A 90 -6.03 26.40 -14.05
C GLY A 90 -4.53 26.35 -14.39
N ARG A 91 -3.63 26.50 -13.42
CA ARG A 91 -2.18 26.49 -13.66
C ARG A 91 -1.70 25.17 -14.28
N PRO A 92 -0.88 25.19 -15.35
CA PRO A 92 -0.33 23.97 -15.94
C PRO A 92 0.64 23.27 -14.97
N THR A 93 0.66 21.93 -15.03
CA THR A 93 1.52 21.09 -14.21
C THR A 93 2.98 21.19 -14.67
N LYS A 94 3.91 21.40 -13.72
CA LYS A 94 5.36 21.35 -14.00
C LYS A 94 5.85 19.96 -14.40
N ARG A 95 5.04 18.91 -14.18
CA ARG A 95 5.34 17.52 -14.55
C ARG A 95 4.17 16.97 -15.38
N PRO A 96 4.18 17.17 -16.71
CA PRO A 96 3.14 16.64 -17.57
C PRO A 96 3.10 15.12 -17.47
N ARG A 97 1.88 14.59 -17.43
CA ARG A 97 1.58 13.16 -17.48
C ARG A 97 1.60 12.73 -18.94
N LYS A 98 2.05 11.50 -19.18
CA LYS A 98 1.96 10.83 -20.49
C LYS A 98 0.52 10.35 -20.71
N THR A 99 -0.39 11.29 -20.96
CA THR A 99 -1.84 11.02 -21.09
C THR A 99 -2.39 11.35 -22.47
N GLY A 100 -1.55 11.54 -23.48
CA GLY A 100 -1.96 11.94 -24.84
C GLY A 100 -2.39 13.42 -24.95
N ALA A 101 -2.91 14.02 -23.88
CA ALA A 101 -3.22 15.45 -23.80
C ALA A 101 -1.96 16.34 -23.80
N SER A 102 -2.07 17.52 -24.41
CA SER A 102 -0.98 18.51 -24.49
C SER A 102 -0.51 18.93 -23.09
N THR A 103 0.75 19.33 -22.94
CA THR A 103 1.31 19.76 -21.65
C THR A 103 0.57 20.98 -21.08
N GLU A 104 0.04 21.84 -21.94
CA GLU A 104 -0.64 23.08 -21.60
C GLU A 104 -2.05 22.85 -21.04
N GLU A 105 -2.74 21.81 -21.49
CA GLU A 105 -4.06 21.41 -20.98
C GLU A 105 -4.02 20.74 -19.60
N GLN A 106 -2.84 20.33 -19.14
CA GLN A 106 -2.70 19.57 -17.90
C GLN A 106 -2.60 20.48 -16.68
N ALA A 107 -3.74 21.00 -16.23
CA ALA A 107 -3.78 21.82 -15.02
C ALA A 107 -3.48 21.04 -13.73
N ILE A 108 -2.95 21.72 -12.71
CA ILE A 108 -2.76 21.17 -11.36
C ILE A 108 -4.10 20.71 -10.78
N GLY A 109 -4.07 19.61 -10.02
CA GLY A 109 -5.27 19.02 -9.42
C GLY A 109 -5.65 19.66 -8.09
N TYR A 110 -6.90 19.42 -7.66
CA TYR A 110 -7.43 19.85 -6.36
C TYR A 110 -6.46 19.62 -5.20
N SER A 111 -5.85 18.43 -5.10
CA SER A 111 -4.93 18.09 -4.01
C SER A 111 -3.73 19.03 -3.90
N THR A 112 -3.26 19.58 -5.02
CA THR A 112 -2.15 20.54 -5.04
C THR A 112 -2.63 21.90 -4.54
N ILE A 113 -3.82 22.33 -4.96
CA ILE A 113 -4.44 23.60 -4.55
C ILE A 113 -4.77 23.57 -3.05
N GLU A 114 -5.29 22.45 -2.55
CA GLU A 114 -5.49 22.21 -1.12
C GLU A 114 -4.16 22.22 -0.35
N ALA A 115 -3.08 21.69 -0.92
CA ALA A 115 -1.76 21.78 -0.32
C ALA A 115 -1.22 23.22 -0.24
N TYR A 116 -1.46 24.07 -1.26
CA TYR A 116 -1.17 25.51 -1.17
C TYR A 116 -1.98 26.17 -0.07
N THR A 117 -3.28 25.89 -0.02
CA THR A 117 -4.18 26.43 1.01
C THR A 117 -3.66 26.11 2.41
N ASN A 118 -3.32 24.85 2.67
CA ASN A 118 -2.80 24.42 3.97
C ASN A 118 -1.43 25.03 4.30
N ALA A 119 -0.53 25.12 3.31
CA ALA A 119 0.78 25.73 3.51
C ALA A 119 0.68 27.24 3.84
N ILE A 120 -0.27 27.95 3.22
CA ILE A 120 -0.47 29.39 3.48
C ILE A 120 -1.22 29.60 4.81
N ILE A 121 -2.14 28.71 5.20
CA ILE A 121 -2.72 28.73 6.56
C ILE A 121 -1.62 28.52 7.63
N ASP A 122 -0.66 27.63 7.38
CA ASP A 122 0.49 27.41 8.28
C ASP A 122 1.41 28.65 8.36
N LEU A 123 1.59 29.36 7.24
CA LEU A 123 2.26 30.66 7.22
C LEU A 123 1.49 31.71 8.03
N TRP A 124 0.17 31.81 7.87
CA TRP A 124 -0.67 32.70 8.66
C TRP A 124 -0.59 32.38 10.17
N GLN A 125 -0.70 31.09 10.55
CA GLN A 125 -0.52 30.68 11.95
C GLN A 125 0.84 31.14 12.47
N SER A 126 1.90 31.00 11.66
CA SER A 126 3.23 31.48 12.02
C SER A 126 3.30 32.99 12.23
N GLN A 127 2.59 33.77 11.42
CA GLN A 127 2.55 35.23 11.54
C GLN A 127 1.74 35.69 12.76
N VAL A 128 0.63 35.00 13.07
CA VAL A 128 -0.16 35.25 14.28
C VAL A 128 0.65 34.90 15.54
N ASP A 129 1.37 33.77 15.53
CA ASP A 129 2.21 33.34 16.65
C ASP A 129 3.35 34.33 16.95
N LEU A 130 3.88 34.99 15.91
CA LEU A 130 4.89 36.04 16.01
C LEU A 130 4.29 37.42 16.38
N GLY A 131 2.98 37.54 16.51
CA GLY A 131 2.29 38.80 16.81
C GLY A 131 2.29 39.82 15.67
N ILE A 132 2.74 39.44 14.47
CA ILE A 132 2.84 40.35 13.31
C ILE A 132 1.57 40.39 12.45
N ASN A 133 0.62 39.46 12.67
CA ASN A 133 -0.63 39.40 11.93
C ASN A 133 -1.82 39.23 12.88
N SER A 134 -2.78 40.15 12.80
CA SER A 134 -4.03 40.15 13.58
C SER A 134 -5.26 39.76 12.76
N SER A 135 -5.07 39.34 11.50
CA SER A 135 -6.15 38.99 10.59
C SER A 135 -6.86 37.71 11.02
N SER A 136 -8.17 37.64 10.78
CA SER A 136 -8.97 36.43 10.99
C SER A 136 -8.48 35.25 10.15
N HIS A 137 -8.89 34.02 10.53
CA HIS A 137 -8.44 32.79 9.88
C HIS A 137 -8.68 32.83 8.35
N PRO A 138 -7.65 32.61 7.51
CA PRO A 138 -7.70 32.92 6.08
C PRO A 138 -8.58 31.97 5.26
N ARG A 139 -8.96 30.80 5.80
CA ARG A 139 -9.91 29.87 5.15
C ARG A 139 -11.38 30.33 5.27
N THR A 140 -11.69 31.46 4.64
CA THR A 140 -13.02 32.10 4.62
C THR A 140 -14.05 31.27 3.84
N ALA A 141 -15.32 31.69 3.89
CA ALA A 141 -16.39 31.09 3.08
C ALA A 141 -16.07 31.12 1.58
N ALA A 142 -15.48 32.20 1.09
CA ALA A 142 -15.05 32.33 -0.31
C ALA A 142 -13.96 31.31 -0.68
N VAL A 143 -12.95 31.11 0.17
CA VAL A 143 -11.91 30.08 -0.06
C VAL A 143 -12.51 28.68 -0.07
N LYS A 144 -13.46 28.38 0.82
CA LYS A 144 -14.17 27.09 0.84
C LYS A 144 -14.98 26.88 -0.45
N ALA A 145 -15.71 27.90 -0.90
CA ALA A 145 -16.47 27.86 -2.15
C ALA A 145 -15.56 27.65 -3.37
N LEU A 146 -14.43 28.36 -3.44
CA LEU A 146 -13.44 28.17 -4.51
C LEU A 146 -12.92 26.74 -4.53
N LEU A 147 -12.53 26.19 -3.38
CA LEU A 147 -12.06 24.80 -3.28
C LEU A 147 -13.14 23.80 -3.73
N HIS A 148 -14.39 24.02 -3.36
CA HIS A 148 -15.52 23.19 -3.80
C HIS A 148 -15.71 23.28 -5.33
N ASN A 149 -15.65 24.49 -5.90
CA ASN A 149 -15.76 24.68 -7.35
C ASN A 149 -14.62 23.98 -8.11
N VAL A 150 -13.39 24.03 -7.56
CA VAL A 150 -12.24 23.28 -8.11
C VAL A 150 -12.47 21.77 -8.06
N GLN A 151 -13.06 21.25 -6.98
CA GLN A 151 -13.41 19.83 -6.90
C GLN A 151 -14.48 19.47 -7.94
N ALA A 152 -15.56 20.24 -8.02
CA ALA A 152 -16.65 20.02 -8.95
C ALA A 152 -16.18 20.07 -10.41
N THR A 153 -15.39 21.07 -10.79
CA THR A 153 -14.79 21.18 -12.14
C THR A 153 -13.79 20.07 -12.43
N THR A 154 -13.01 19.64 -11.42
CA THR A 154 -12.12 18.47 -11.57
C THR A 154 -12.92 17.19 -11.79
N ALA A 155 -14.03 17.00 -11.08
CA ALA A 155 -14.93 15.87 -11.25
C ALA A 155 -15.58 15.88 -12.65
N ALA A 156 -16.12 17.03 -13.09
CA ALA A 156 -16.70 17.19 -14.42
C ALA A 156 -15.69 16.91 -15.53
N ARG A 157 -14.45 17.42 -15.42
CA ARG A 157 -13.35 17.13 -16.35
C ARG A 157 -12.94 15.66 -16.35
N ASN A 158 -12.92 15.01 -15.17
CA ASN A 158 -12.65 13.58 -15.10
C ASN A 158 -13.76 12.76 -15.76
N ALA A 159 -15.03 13.15 -15.57
CA ALA A 159 -16.19 12.52 -16.21
C ALA A 159 -16.16 12.69 -17.74
N ALA A 160 -15.90 13.91 -18.23
CA ALA A 160 -15.75 14.19 -19.66
C ALA A 160 -14.57 13.42 -20.30
N ALA A 161 -13.50 13.20 -19.53
CA ALA A 161 -12.36 12.40 -19.96
C ALA A 161 -12.51 10.89 -19.67
N PHE A 162 -13.70 10.44 -19.24
CA PHE A 162 -14.01 9.06 -18.86
C PHE A 162 -13.05 8.45 -17.82
N LYS A 163 -12.38 9.30 -17.03
CA LYS A 163 -11.44 8.90 -15.96
C LYS A 163 -12.15 8.43 -14.71
N ASP A 164 -13.44 8.72 -14.58
CA ASP A 164 -14.35 8.21 -13.56
C ASP A 164 -14.79 6.76 -13.82
N LYS A 165 -14.74 6.31 -15.08
CA LYS A 165 -15.20 4.97 -15.49
C LYS A 165 -14.25 3.83 -15.13
N ARG A 166 -12.99 4.12 -14.79
CA ARG A 166 -12.00 3.15 -14.29
C ARG A 166 -11.36 3.67 -13.01
N GLY A 167 -11.43 2.88 -11.94
CA GLY A 167 -11.10 3.32 -10.59
C GLY A 167 -9.67 2.97 -10.16
N ALA A 168 -9.27 3.46 -8.99
CA ALA A 168 -8.11 2.93 -8.28
C ALA A 168 -8.31 1.47 -7.81
N ALA A 169 -9.56 0.98 -7.85
CA ALA A 169 -9.91 -0.41 -7.60
C ALA A 169 -9.27 -1.36 -8.64
N ASP A 170 -8.97 -0.87 -9.84
CA ASP A 170 -8.30 -1.65 -10.89
C ASP A 170 -6.75 -1.61 -10.75
N ASP A 171 -6.20 -0.81 -9.83
CA ASP A 171 -4.74 -0.71 -9.61
C ASP A 171 -4.29 -1.86 -8.69
N GLY A 172 -3.45 -2.76 -9.19
CA GLY A 172 -2.89 -3.89 -8.47
C GLY A 172 -3.09 -5.21 -9.21
N TYR A 173 -3.29 -6.30 -8.47
CA TYR A 173 -3.35 -7.65 -9.01
C TYR A 173 -4.30 -8.53 -8.17
N ASP A 174 -4.69 -9.68 -8.73
CA ASP A 174 -5.46 -10.73 -8.06
C ASP A 174 -4.55 -11.81 -7.45
N HIS A 175 -5.15 -12.81 -6.82
CA HIS A 175 -4.43 -13.90 -6.14
C HIS A 175 -3.60 -14.75 -7.12
N GLU A 176 -4.13 -15.06 -8.30
CA GLU A 176 -3.41 -15.84 -9.31
C GLU A 176 -2.16 -15.11 -9.81
N PHE A 177 -2.28 -13.81 -10.07
CA PHE A 177 -1.12 -13.00 -10.42
C PHE A 177 -0.14 -12.87 -9.25
N TYR A 178 -0.62 -12.76 -8.01
CA TYR A 178 0.24 -12.75 -6.81
C TYR A 178 1.08 -14.03 -6.71
N ARG A 179 0.45 -15.20 -6.92
CA ARG A 179 1.11 -16.50 -6.99
C ARG A 179 2.18 -16.52 -8.09
N ALA A 180 1.83 -16.12 -9.30
CA ALA A 180 2.76 -16.06 -10.44
C ALA A 180 3.93 -15.11 -10.18
N LEU A 181 3.68 -13.97 -9.52
CA LEU A 181 4.68 -12.99 -9.13
C LEU A 181 5.70 -13.55 -8.13
N CYS A 182 5.23 -14.23 -7.09
CA CYS A 182 6.10 -14.88 -6.11
C CYS A 182 6.94 -15.98 -6.76
N GLN A 183 6.32 -16.81 -7.60
CA GLN A 183 7.01 -17.84 -8.37
C GLN A 183 8.08 -17.24 -9.31
N HIS A 184 7.79 -16.13 -9.99
CA HIS A 184 8.75 -15.43 -10.85
C HIS A 184 10.01 -15.02 -10.09
N PHE A 185 9.88 -14.47 -8.88
CA PHE A 185 11.06 -14.10 -8.09
C PHE A 185 11.81 -15.30 -7.52
N LEU A 186 11.11 -16.38 -7.15
CA LEU A 186 11.75 -17.63 -6.75
C LEU A 186 12.50 -18.31 -7.91
N GLN A 187 12.01 -18.16 -9.15
CA GLN A 187 12.71 -18.61 -10.35
C GLN A 187 13.96 -17.76 -10.62
N ASP A 188 13.88 -16.44 -10.48
CA ASP A 188 15.03 -15.54 -10.65
C ASP A 188 16.15 -15.85 -9.63
N GLY A 189 15.80 -15.99 -8.36
CA GLY A 189 16.71 -16.40 -7.28
C GLY A 189 17.88 -15.45 -7.00
N SER A 190 17.98 -14.32 -7.72
CA SER A 190 19.02 -13.33 -7.50
C SER A 190 18.79 -12.61 -6.15
N PRO A 191 19.83 -12.01 -5.54
CA PRO A 191 19.66 -11.22 -4.32
C PRO A 191 18.60 -10.11 -4.45
N VAL A 192 18.47 -9.52 -5.65
CA VAL A 192 17.47 -8.49 -5.93
C VAL A 192 16.08 -9.12 -6.06
N GLY A 193 15.98 -10.29 -6.71
CA GLY A 193 14.75 -11.07 -6.83
C GLY A 193 14.21 -11.47 -5.47
N THR A 194 15.01 -12.12 -4.63
CA THR A 194 14.62 -12.56 -3.28
C THR A 194 14.27 -11.38 -2.36
N ARG A 195 15.02 -10.26 -2.43
CA ARG A 195 14.65 -9.03 -1.70
C ARG A 195 13.28 -8.51 -2.15
N SER A 196 13.00 -8.58 -3.45
CA SER A 196 11.75 -8.12 -4.04
C SER A 196 10.59 -9.05 -3.69
N LEU A 197 10.82 -10.37 -3.67
CA LEU A 197 9.89 -11.37 -3.16
C LEU A 197 9.48 -11.04 -1.73
N LEU A 198 10.45 -10.89 -0.83
CA LEU A 198 10.18 -10.56 0.58
C LEU A 198 9.38 -9.25 0.70
N ALA A 199 9.74 -8.22 -0.07
CA ALA A 199 9.02 -6.96 -0.08
C ALA A 199 7.58 -7.10 -0.59
N GLN A 200 7.32 -7.94 -1.60
CA GLN A 200 5.97 -8.21 -2.09
C GLN A 200 5.15 -9.01 -1.09
N VAL A 201 5.69 -10.10 -0.56
CA VAL A 201 4.99 -10.96 0.40
C VAL A 201 4.66 -10.20 1.70
N LEU A 202 5.61 -9.44 2.26
CA LEU A 202 5.32 -8.60 3.43
C LEU A 202 4.37 -7.43 3.10
N GLY A 203 4.47 -6.87 1.91
CA GLY A 203 3.56 -5.82 1.45
C GLY A 203 2.11 -6.33 1.32
N HIS A 204 1.95 -7.59 0.91
CA HIS A 204 0.68 -8.23 0.66
C HIS A 204 0.09 -8.83 1.94
N GLN A 205 0.81 -9.71 2.62
CA GLN A 205 0.33 -10.43 3.80
C GLN A 205 0.20 -9.55 5.05
N CYS A 206 1.14 -8.64 5.26
CA CYS A 206 1.14 -7.74 6.41
C CYS A 206 0.56 -6.35 6.07
N LEU A 207 0.08 -6.14 4.82
CA LEU A 207 -0.49 -4.87 4.36
C LEU A 207 0.44 -3.65 4.54
N PHE A 208 1.76 -3.84 4.50
CA PHE A 208 2.72 -2.75 4.68
C PHE A 208 2.80 -1.84 3.46
N ARG A 209 3.04 -0.54 3.71
CA ARG A 209 3.40 0.39 2.64
C ARG A 209 4.86 0.20 2.25
N GLY A 210 5.16 0.33 0.97
CA GLY A 210 6.55 0.26 0.48
C GLY A 210 7.51 1.24 1.16
N ILE A 211 7.06 2.42 1.61
CA ILE A 211 7.92 3.35 2.38
C ILE A 211 8.25 2.81 3.78
N ASN A 212 7.31 2.15 4.43
CA ASN A 212 7.52 1.56 5.75
C ASN A 212 8.45 0.35 5.62
N LEU A 213 8.21 -0.54 4.64
CA LEU A 213 9.06 -1.72 4.40
C LEU A 213 10.54 -1.36 4.23
N ARG A 214 10.86 -0.25 3.54
CA ARG A 214 12.25 0.20 3.35
C ARG A 214 12.91 0.69 4.64
N LYS A 215 12.11 1.07 5.65
CA LYS A 215 12.57 1.56 6.95
C LYS A 215 12.70 0.44 7.99
N ILE A 216 12.09 -0.72 7.78
CA ILE A 216 12.16 -1.84 8.73
C ILE A 216 13.62 -2.27 8.93
N CYS A 217 14.00 -2.41 10.20
CA CYS A 217 15.28 -2.97 10.63
C CYS A 217 15.13 -4.43 11.07
N LEU A 218 16.24 -5.15 11.19
CA LEU A 218 16.23 -6.53 11.73
C LEU A 218 15.69 -6.56 13.17
N SER A 219 15.97 -5.53 13.96
CA SER A 219 15.48 -5.35 15.34
C SER A 219 13.98 -5.07 15.47
N ASP A 220 13.31 -4.86 14.35
CA ASP A 220 11.86 -4.64 14.32
C ASP A 220 11.09 -5.95 14.10
N LEU A 221 11.80 -7.07 13.91
CA LEU A 221 11.22 -8.39 13.71
C LEU A 221 11.24 -9.18 15.01
N GLU A 222 10.12 -9.80 15.35
CA GLU A 222 10.03 -10.73 16.46
C GLU A 222 9.14 -11.93 16.09
N LEU A 223 9.33 -13.04 16.80
CA LEU A 223 8.49 -14.23 16.66
C LEU A 223 7.42 -14.21 17.76
N GLY A 224 6.16 -14.25 17.36
CA GLY A 224 5.03 -14.46 18.26
C GLY A 224 4.38 -15.83 18.05
N GLU A 225 3.40 -16.13 18.88
CA GLU A 225 2.60 -17.36 18.78
C GLU A 225 1.13 -17.06 19.07
N ILE A 226 0.24 -17.71 18.33
CA ILE A 226 -1.19 -17.72 18.62
C ILE A 226 -1.47 -18.93 19.52
N PRO A 227 -1.98 -18.74 20.75
CA PRO A 227 -2.33 -19.85 21.61
C PRO A 227 -3.51 -20.65 21.03
N ASN A 228 -3.63 -21.92 21.42
CA ASN A 228 -4.77 -22.81 21.14
C ASN A 228 -5.05 -23.09 19.64
N SER A 229 -4.00 -23.22 18.82
CA SER A 229 -4.07 -23.74 17.44
C SER A 229 -3.77 -25.24 17.36
N LEU A 230 -4.17 -25.91 16.27
CA LEU A 230 -3.96 -27.36 16.08
C LEU A 230 -2.49 -27.71 15.79
N SER A 231 -1.75 -26.78 15.20
CA SER A 231 -0.29 -26.82 15.09
C SER A 231 0.29 -25.50 15.63
N PRO A 232 1.57 -25.44 16.03
CA PRO A 232 2.19 -24.20 16.50
C PRO A 232 1.98 -23.04 15.51
N ALA A 233 1.18 -22.05 15.88
CA ALA A 233 0.81 -20.94 15.01
C ALA A 233 1.74 -19.76 15.24
N ARG A 234 2.94 -19.87 14.66
CA ARG A 234 3.99 -18.86 14.75
C ARG A 234 3.69 -17.67 13.85
N ILE A 235 3.83 -16.48 14.42
CA ILE A 235 3.58 -15.19 13.76
C ILE A 235 4.92 -14.49 13.57
N LEU A 236 5.24 -14.10 12.35
CA LEU A 236 6.25 -13.10 12.08
C LEU A 236 5.65 -11.74 12.40
N ILE A 237 6.10 -11.12 13.48
CA ILE A 237 5.63 -9.81 13.92
C ILE A 237 6.63 -8.76 13.42
N LEU A 238 6.08 -7.68 12.86
CA LEU A 238 6.83 -6.51 12.42
C LEU A 238 6.34 -5.29 13.19
N ARG A 239 7.27 -4.67 13.91
CA ARG A 239 7.04 -3.47 14.70
C ARG A 239 7.38 -2.22 13.89
N THR A 240 6.53 -1.20 13.95
CA THR A 240 6.82 0.11 13.38
C THR A 240 6.36 1.20 14.33
N ASN A 241 7.13 2.27 14.43
CA ASN A 241 6.75 3.46 15.22
C ASN A 241 6.44 4.68 14.34
N GLU A 242 6.54 4.53 13.02
CA GLU A 242 6.27 5.60 12.07
C GLU A 242 5.27 5.16 11.02
N SER A 243 4.24 5.98 10.81
CA SER A 243 3.30 5.81 9.70
C SER A 243 2.73 7.18 9.31
N LYS A 244 2.06 7.28 8.15
CA LYS A 244 1.51 8.57 7.67
C LYS A 244 0.63 9.28 8.71
N LYS A 245 -0.06 8.51 9.55
CA LYS A 245 -0.94 9.03 10.61
C LYS A 245 -0.29 8.99 12.00
N ASN A 246 0.81 8.26 12.17
CA ASN A 246 1.51 8.11 13.43
C ASN A 246 2.77 9.00 13.46
N ARG A 247 2.58 10.23 13.97
CA ARG A 247 3.64 11.24 14.10
C ARG A 247 4.24 11.30 15.50
N THR A 248 3.66 10.59 16.46
CA THR A 248 4.03 10.62 17.88
C THR A 248 4.95 9.47 18.28
N GLY A 249 5.34 8.59 17.33
CA GLY A 249 6.23 7.47 17.62
C GLY A 249 5.53 6.27 18.27
N ARG A 250 4.19 6.19 18.20
CA ARG A 250 3.42 5.10 18.81
C ARG A 250 3.82 3.76 18.20
N THR A 251 4.03 2.73 19.01
CA THR A 251 4.29 1.40 18.46
C THR A 251 3.03 0.83 17.79
N GLU A 252 3.17 0.42 16.53
CA GLU A 252 2.18 -0.28 15.73
C GLU A 252 2.74 -1.65 15.35
N TYR A 253 1.88 -2.66 15.38
CA TYR A 253 2.22 -4.03 15.06
C TYR A 253 1.48 -4.48 13.80
N SER A 254 2.19 -5.22 12.97
CA SER A 254 1.60 -6.02 11.91
C SER A 254 2.29 -7.38 11.90
N GLY A 255 1.78 -8.33 11.14
CA GLY A 255 2.42 -9.63 11.06
C GLY A 255 1.77 -10.55 10.05
N ALA A 256 2.34 -11.74 9.94
CA ALA A 256 1.79 -12.80 9.11
C ALA A 256 2.09 -14.17 9.73
N LEU A 257 1.22 -15.13 9.46
CA LEU A 257 1.46 -16.55 9.75
C LEU A 257 2.27 -17.18 8.62
N ARG A 258 2.79 -18.39 8.86
CA ARG A 258 3.22 -19.24 7.75
C ARG A 258 2.03 -19.50 6.83
N HIS A 259 2.22 -19.32 5.54
CA HIS A 259 1.15 -19.46 4.56
C HIS A 259 0.80 -20.94 4.34
N SER A 260 -0.41 -21.32 3.93
CA SER A 260 -0.75 -22.72 3.57
C SER A 260 0.12 -23.24 2.42
N GLU A 261 0.53 -22.34 1.54
CA GLU A 261 1.45 -22.57 0.44
C GLU A 261 2.84 -21.99 0.67
N SER A 262 3.87 -22.84 0.52
CA SER A 262 5.28 -22.46 0.72
C SER A 262 5.74 -21.30 -0.18
N LEU A 263 5.23 -21.20 -1.42
CA LEU A 263 5.63 -20.15 -2.37
C LEU A 263 5.19 -18.74 -1.96
N LEU A 264 4.14 -18.63 -1.14
CA LEU A 264 3.57 -17.38 -0.63
C LEU A 264 3.95 -17.14 0.85
N ASP A 265 4.79 -18.01 1.43
CA ASP A 265 5.09 -18.00 2.85
C ASP A 265 6.06 -16.85 3.21
N PRO A 266 5.63 -15.86 4.02
CA PRO A 266 6.48 -14.76 4.46
C PRO A 266 7.69 -15.22 5.27
N HIS A 267 7.55 -16.30 6.05
CA HIS A 267 8.65 -16.83 6.85
C HIS A 267 9.69 -17.48 5.94
N PHE A 268 9.25 -18.21 4.92
CA PHE A 268 10.16 -18.82 3.95
C PHE A 268 10.90 -17.76 3.14
N ALA A 269 10.18 -16.75 2.62
CA ALA A 269 10.79 -15.64 1.90
C ALA A 269 11.82 -14.89 2.75
N LEU A 270 11.53 -14.70 4.05
CA LEU A 270 12.46 -14.08 4.99
C LEU A 270 13.69 -14.96 5.24
N ALA A 271 13.48 -16.25 5.51
CA ALA A 271 14.57 -17.19 5.75
C ALA A 271 15.50 -17.30 4.53
N LEU A 272 14.93 -17.40 3.33
CA LEU A 272 15.65 -17.44 2.07
C LEU A 272 16.50 -16.17 1.88
N TYR A 273 15.93 -15.01 2.15
CA TYR A 273 16.62 -13.74 2.00
C TYR A 273 17.76 -13.55 3.02
N LEU A 274 17.52 -13.86 4.30
CA LEU A 274 18.57 -13.78 5.32
C LEU A 274 19.67 -14.81 5.08
N PHE A 275 19.34 -15.99 4.58
CA PHE A 275 20.34 -16.98 4.15
C PHE A 275 21.24 -16.41 3.07
N GLN A 276 20.67 -15.83 2.01
CA GLN A 276 21.47 -15.21 0.95
C GLN A 276 22.39 -14.11 1.50
N ARG A 277 21.89 -13.28 2.41
CA ARG A 277 22.68 -12.22 3.05
C ARG A 277 23.89 -12.78 3.80
N PHE A 278 23.65 -13.64 4.78
CA PHE A 278 24.69 -14.05 5.73
C PHE A 278 25.56 -15.21 5.25
N HIS A 279 25.08 -16.04 4.31
CA HIS A 279 25.84 -17.19 3.79
C HIS A 279 26.44 -16.95 2.40
N LEU A 280 25.75 -16.24 1.52
CA LEU A 280 26.17 -16.13 0.11
C LEU A 280 26.83 -14.81 -0.25
N LEU A 281 26.38 -13.70 0.33
CA LEU A 281 26.87 -12.36 0.00
C LEU A 281 28.03 -11.90 0.87
N SER A 282 28.58 -12.79 1.70
CA SER A 282 29.64 -12.48 2.68
C SER A 282 29.31 -11.27 3.56
N GLU A 283 28.02 -10.99 3.78
CA GLU A 283 27.60 -9.97 4.73
C GLU A 283 27.92 -10.46 6.15
N PRO A 284 28.67 -9.69 6.95
CA PRO A 284 28.94 -10.09 8.32
C PRO A 284 27.63 -10.21 9.10
N PHE A 285 27.56 -11.23 9.96
CA PHE A 285 26.43 -11.38 10.86
C PHE A 285 26.33 -10.14 11.78
N PRO A 286 25.12 -9.65 12.13
CA PRO A 286 24.96 -8.46 12.95
C PRO A 286 25.69 -8.56 14.30
N ASP A 287 26.33 -7.47 14.73
CA ASP A 287 26.93 -7.38 16.06
C ASP A 287 25.84 -7.14 17.11
N LEU A 288 25.49 -8.19 17.86
CA LEU A 288 24.44 -8.17 18.86
C LEU A 288 24.94 -7.75 20.26
N SER A 289 26.16 -7.23 20.38
CA SER A 289 26.75 -6.81 21.66
C SER A 289 26.02 -5.64 22.30
N SER A 290 25.46 -4.73 21.50
CA SER A 290 24.72 -3.55 21.97
C SER A 290 23.63 -3.15 20.99
N ASN A 291 22.54 -2.57 21.48
CA ASN A 291 21.40 -2.17 20.65
C ASN A 291 21.79 -1.22 19.52
N SER A 292 22.69 -0.26 19.78
CA SER A 292 23.16 0.70 18.78
C SER A 292 23.94 0.05 17.63
N ALA A 293 24.60 -1.08 17.88
CA ALA A 293 25.40 -1.77 16.87
C ALA A 293 24.55 -2.44 15.77
N TRP A 294 23.33 -2.89 16.09
CA TRP A 294 22.51 -3.64 15.13
C TRP A 294 21.09 -3.09 14.86
N TYR A 295 20.53 -2.22 15.72
CA TYR A 295 19.17 -1.68 15.53
C TYR A 295 19.01 -0.86 14.25
N SER A 296 20.11 -0.37 13.68
CA SER A 296 20.12 0.40 12.45
C SER A 296 20.22 -0.47 11.19
N VAL A 297 20.50 -1.79 11.34
CA VAL A 297 20.65 -2.73 10.23
C VAL A 297 19.29 -2.98 9.60
N ARG A 298 19.17 -2.60 8.32
CA ARG A 298 17.93 -2.70 7.55
C ARG A 298 17.62 -4.15 7.22
N LEU A 299 16.32 -4.43 7.22
CA LEU A 299 15.80 -5.66 6.63
C LEU A 299 16.09 -5.66 5.14
N LEU A 300 15.51 -4.72 4.38
CA LEU A 300 15.76 -4.61 2.94
C LEU A 300 17.00 -3.75 2.69
N ARG A 301 18.17 -4.38 2.53
CA ARG A 301 19.45 -3.67 2.35
C ARG A 301 19.76 -3.29 0.89
N GLY A 302 20.62 -2.29 0.73
CA GLY A 302 21.29 -1.97 -0.53
C GLY A 302 22.36 -3.02 -0.88
N GLN A 303 23.05 -2.84 -2.00
CA GLN A 303 24.15 -3.74 -2.38
C GLN A 303 25.39 -3.52 -1.51
N ASP A 304 25.69 -2.26 -1.18
CA ASP A 304 26.94 -1.90 -0.48
C ASP A 304 26.69 -1.39 0.95
N ASP A 305 25.42 -1.17 1.33
CA ASP A 305 25.05 -0.52 2.59
C ASP A 305 23.90 -1.27 3.28
N VAL A 306 24.11 -1.59 4.55
CA VAL A 306 23.15 -2.30 5.41
C VAL A 306 22.31 -1.35 6.27
N VAL A 307 22.70 -0.07 6.42
CA VAL A 307 22.07 0.87 7.38
C VAL A 307 21.14 1.86 6.68
N THR A 308 21.46 2.28 5.45
CA THR A 308 20.60 3.24 4.74
C THR A 308 19.40 2.55 4.09
N PRO A 309 18.17 3.06 4.27
CA PRO A 309 17.00 2.59 3.53
C PRO A 309 17.24 2.63 2.01
N ILE A 310 16.87 1.55 1.30
CA ILE A 310 16.95 1.56 -0.16
C ILE A 310 16.11 2.70 -0.76
N SER A 311 16.51 3.19 -1.94
CA SER A 311 15.76 4.23 -2.63
C SER A 311 14.39 3.74 -3.11
N TYR A 312 13.48 4.67 -3.42
CA TYR A 312 12.18 4.34 -4.02
C TYR A 312 12.35 3.57 -5.33
N ASP A 313 13.26 4.01 -6.20
CA ASP A 313 13.49 3.40 -7.51
C ASP A 313 14.16 2.03 -7.40
N THR A 314 15.08 1.85 -6.44
CA THR A 314 15.69 0.55 -6.14
C THR A 314 14.66 -0.50 -5.73
N HIS A 315 13.63 -0.09 -4.99
CA HIS A 315 12.49 -0.94 -4.63
C HIS A 315 11.55 -1.13 -5.83
N LYS A 316 11.15 -0.05 -6.51
CA LYS A 316 10.15 -0.07 -7.58
C LYS A 316 10.59 -0.81 -8.85
N ASN A 317 11.83 -0.64 -9.29
CA ASN A 317 12.26 -1.06 -10.63
C ASN A 317 12.20 -2.58 -10.82
N PRO A 318 12.69 -3.42 -9.89
CA PRO A 318 12.59 -4.88 -10.02
C PRO A 318 11.13 -5.37 -10.09
N ILE A 319 10.25 -4.82 -9.25
CA ILE A 319 8.81 -5.17 -9.26
C ILE A 319 8.16 -4.74 -10.57
N THR A 320 8.50 -3.54 -11.08
CA THR A 320 7.99 -3.06 -12.37
C THR A 320 8.43 -3.98 -13.51
N LYS A 321 9.67 -4.51 -13.46
CA LYS A 321 10.17 -5.46 -14.45
C LYS A 321 9.39 -6.78 -14.38
N ALA A 322 9.17 -7.31 -13.18
CA ALA A 322 8.38 -8.52 -12.97
C ALA A 322 6.93 -8.35 -13.43
N PHE A 323 6.28 -7.23 -13.11
CA PHE A 323 4.93 -6.91 -13.58
C PHE A 323 4.82 -6.94 -15.09
N LYS A 324 5.77 -6.30 -15.79
CA LYS A 324 5.83 -6.32 -17.25
C LYS A 324 6.07 -7.72 -17.81
N ALA A 325 6.96 -8.49 -17.19
CA ALA A 325 7.26 -9.86 -17.61
C ALA A 325 6.05 -10.79 -17.49
N LEU A 326 5.17 -10.55 -16.51
CA LEU A 326 3.94 -11.30 -16.28
C LEU A 326 2.71 -10.68 -16.95
N GLY A 327 2.89 -9.67 -17.80
CA GLY A 327 1.79 -9.05 -18.56
C GLY A 327 0.93 -8.04 -17.80
N LEU A 328 1.25 -7.71 -16.55
CA LEU A 328 0.53 -6.67 -15.81
C LEU A 328 0.94 -5.28 -16.30
N THR A 329 0.05 -4.68 -17.09
CA THR A 329 0.18 -3.32 -17.57
C THR A 329 -0.74 -2.37 -16.79
N GLY A 330 -0.40 -1.08 -16.73
CA GLY A 330 -1.27 -0.08 -16.13
C GLY A 330 -1.20 0.07 -14.60
N CYS A 331 -0.49 -0.78 -13.86
CA CYS A 331 -0.27 -0.58 -12.42
C CYS A 331 0.57 0.70 -12.17
N LYS A 332 -0.05 1.73 -11.60
CA LYS A 332 0.55 3.05 -11.42
C LYS A 332 1.36 3.12 -10.13
N LYS A 333 0.87 2.46 -9.07
CA LYS A 333 1.45 2.52 -7.72
C LYS A 333 2.17 1.23 -7.35
N VAL A 334 3.19 0.86 -8.12
CA VAL A 334 3.94 -0.41 -8.00
C VAL A 334 4.29 -0.80 -6.56
N THR A 335 4.96 0.07 -5.78
CA THR A 335 5.37 -0.24 -4.39
C THR A 335 4.21 -0.22 -3.37
N HIS A 336 2.99 0.09 -3.80
CA HIS A 336 1.76 0.05 -3.00
C HIS A 336 0.77 -1.01 -3.51
N ALA A 337 1.04 -1.63 -4.66
CA ALA A 337 0.17 -2.60 -5.29
C ALA A 337 -0.10 -3.79 -4.36
N ALA A 338 0.94 -4.31 -3.71
CA ALA A 338 0.84 -5.41 -2.75
C ALA A 338 -0.13 -5.12 -1.60
N ARG A 339 -0.01 -3.94 -0.96
CA ARG A 339 -0.90 -3.52 0.13
C ARG A 339 -2.36 -3.39 -0.30
N GLY A 340 -2.60 -2.83 -1.49
CA GLY A 340 -3.96 -2.67 -2.01
C GLY A 340 -4.58 -4.02 -2.39
N SER A 341 -3.80 -4.87 -3.05
CA SER A 341 -4.24 -6.20 -3.49
C SER A 341 -4.49 -7.11 -2.31
N GLY A 342 -3.61 -7.15 -1.30
CA GLY A 342 -3.81 -7.93 -0.09
C GLY A 342 -5.02 -7.47 0.74
N ALA A 343 -5.32 -6.17 0.75
CA ALA A 343 -6.52 -5.68 1.44
C ALA A 343 -7.82 -6.14 0.73
N ARG A 344 -7.82 -6.16 -0.61
CA ARG A 344 -8.94 -6.70 -1.40
C ARG A 344 -9.06 -8.22 -1.23
N GLU A 345 -7.93 -8.93 -1.21
CA GLU A 345 -7.93 -10.37 -0.97
C GLU A 345 -8.49 -10.70 0.41
N ALA A 346 -8.09 -9.98 1.46
CA ALA A 346 -8.68 -10.13 2.78
C ALA A 346 -10.20 -9.89 2.80
N GLU A 347 -10.68 -8.88 2.05
CA GLU A 347 -12.11 -8.58 1.91
C GLU A 347 -12.86 -9.72 1.20
N LEU A 348 -12.29 -10.27 0.12
CA LEU A 348 -12.82 -11.44 -0.57
C LEU A 348 -12.85 -12.70 0.31
N LEU A 349 -11.91 -12.80 1.27
CA LEU A 349 -11.87 -13.84 2.30
C LEU A 349 -12.76 -13.53 3.52
N GLU A 350 -13.73 -12.61 3.37
CA GLU A 350 -14.74 -12.26 4.37
C GLU A 350 -14.15 -11.72 5.70
N VAL A 351 -12.96 -11.13 5.64
CA VAL A 351 -12.36 -10.45 6.81
C VAL A 351 -13.02 -9.08 6.98
N SER A 352 -13.40 -8.77 8.23
CA SER A 352 -14.01 -7.48 8.54
C SER A 352 -13.10 -6.30 8.17
N SER A 353 -13.68 -5.20 7.67
CA SER A 353 -12.93 -3.97 7.37
C SER A 353 -12.17 -3.42 8.58
N THR A 354 -12.67 -3.70 9.80
CA THR A 354 -12.01 -3.40 11.07
C THR A 354 -10.74 -4.19 11.28
N ASP A 355 -10.73 -5.49 10.99
CA ASP A 355 -9.54 -6.34 11.13
C ASP A 355 -8.50 -6.01 10.05
N ILE A 356 -8.93 -5.78 8.81
CA ILE A 356 -8.04 -5.31 7.71
C ILE A 356 -7.40 -3.98 8.10
N SER A 357 -8.19 -3.06 8.65
CA SER A 357 -7.71 -1.75 9.10
C SER A 357 -6.72 -1.84 10.25
N ARG A 358 -6.91 -2.79 11.18
CA ARG A 358 -5.97 -3.07 12.27
C ARG A 358 -4.67 -3.67 11.73
N LEU A 359 -4.75 -4.67 10.85
CA LEU A 359 -3.57 -5.38 10.31
C LEU A 359 -2.62 -4.43 9.56
N GLY A 360 -3.15 -3.52 8.73
CA GLY A 360 -2.31 -2.59 7.97
C GLY A 360 -2.19 -1.18 8.53
N GLY A 361 -2.62 -0.96 9.79
CA GLY A 361 -2.44 0.31 10.50
C GLY A 361 -3.16 1.51 9.85
N TRP A 362 -4.41 1.33 9.40
CA TRP A 362 -5.23 2.43 8.84
C TRP A 362 -5.99 3.22 9.89
N LYS A 363 -6.32 2.60 11.03
CA LYS A 363 -6.89 3.26 12.21
C LYS A 363 -5.79 4.01 12.95
N ALA A 364 -5.96 5.32 13.12
CA ALA A 364 -5.37 6.00 14.26
C ALA A 364 -6.28 5.61 15.42
N SER A 365 -5.83 4.72 16.31
CA SER A 365 -6.65 4.42 17.47
C SER A 365 -6.84 5.72 18.23
N LYS A 366 -8.09 6.17 18.36
CA LYS A 366 -8.44 7.28 19.24
C LYS A 366 -8.82 6.77 20.63
N ASP A 367 -9.12 5.47 20.73
CA ASP A 367 -9.55 4.83 21.96
C ASP A 367 -8.34 4.38 22.77
N ALA A 368 -8.29 4.79 24.04
CA ALA A 368 -7.26 4.41 25.00
C ALA A 368 -7.10 2.88 25.11
N MET A 369 -8.17 2.11 24.87
CA MET A 369 -8.14 0.65 24.84
C MET A 369 -7.26 0.08 23.70
N GLU A 370 -7.43 0.60 22.48
CA GLU A 370 -6.61 0.20 21.32
C GLU A 370 -5.17 0.76 21.41
N GLN A 371 -4.93 1.81 22.22
CA GLN A 371 -3.60 2.40 22.43
C GLN A 371 -2.79 1.71 23.53
N SER A 372 -3.44 1.25 24.60
CA SER A 372 -2.76 0.80 25.82
C SER A 372 -2.98 -0.66 26.19
N TYR A 373 -4.02 -1.33 25.64
CA TYR A 373 -4.44 -2.67 26.10
C TYR A 373 -4.54 -3.72 24.99
N LEU A 374 -4.90 -3.35 23.76
CA LEU A 374 -4.97 -4.29 22.64
C LEU A 374 -3.60 -4.45 21.96
N THR A 375 -2.75 -5.28 22.56
CA THR A 375 -1.45 -5.70 22.01
C THR A 375 -1.58 -6.70 20.86
N HIS A 376 -2.78 -7.26 20.64
CA HIS A 376 -2.97 -8.42 19.77
C HIS A 376 -3.29 -8.06 18.31
N LEU A 377 -2.52 -8.65 17.41
CA LEU A 377 -2.77 -8.69 15.97
C LEU A 377 -4.15 -9.31 15.68
N PRO A 378 -4.86 -8.86 14.63
CA PRO A 378 -6.17 -9.40 14.26
C PRO A 378 -6.01 -10.85 13.73
N VAL A 379 -6.17 -11.82 14.62
CA VAL A 379 -5.98 -13.26 14.34
C VAL A 379 -6.80 -13.74 13.14
N ARG A 380 -8.02 -13.23 12.95
CA ARG A 380 -8.87 -13.55 11.80
C ARG A 380 -8.22 -13.15 10.48
N ALA A 381 -7.70 -11.93 10.41
CA ALA A 381 -6.99 -11.45 9.24
C ALA A 381 -5.68 -12.20 9.02
N LEU A 382 -4.92 -12.49 10.09
CA LEU A 382 -3.68 -13.28 10.00
C LEU A 382 -3.93 -14.68 9.39
N ARG A 383 -5.01 -15.35 9.80
CA ARG A 383 -5.40 -16.66 9.26
C ARG A 383 -5.79 -16.58 7.80
N ALA A 384 -6.69 -15.65 7.45
CA ALA A 384 -7.12 -15.42 6.08
C ALA A 384 -5.94 -15.16 5.13
N MET A 385 -5.10 -14.18 5.49
CA MET A 385 -3.90 -13.87 4.72
C MET A 385 -2.90 -15.05 4.69
N GLY A 386 -2.87 -15.87 5.73
CA GLY A 386 -2.10 -17.13 5.74
C GLY A 386 -2.67 -18.24 4.85
N GLY A 387 -3.78 -18.03 4.14
CA GLY A 387 -4.45 -19.07 3.34
C GLY A 387 -5.27 -20.06 4.17
N PHE A 388 -5.73 -19.65 5.36
CA PHE A 388 -6.60 -20.43 6.24
C PHE A 388 -7.94 -19.73 6.46
N HIS A 389 -8.93 -20.49 6.90
CA HIS A 389 -10.23 -19.92 7.21
C HIS A 389 -10.15 -18.87 8.35
N PRO A 390 -10.80 -17.69 8.22
CA PRO A 390 -10.71 -16.61 9.20
C PRO A 390 -11.35 -16.96 10.54
N ASN A 391 -12.46 -17.72 10.54
CA ASN A 391 -13.07 -18.26 11.76
C ASN A 391 -12.17 -19.39 12.27
N GLY A 392 -11.82 -19.32 13.56
CA GLY A 392 -10.65 -20.01 14.12
C GLY A 392 -10.70 -21.53 14.15
N GLY A 393 -9.60 -22.08 14.69
CA GLY A 393 -9.48 -23.51 14.96
C GLY A 393 -9.06 -24.38 13.78
N THR A 394 -8.78 -23.78 12.63
CA THR A 394 -8.39 -24.46 11.38
C THR A 394 -6.93 -24.27 11.00
N TYR A 395 -6.16 -23.52 11.80
CA TYR A 395 -4.72 -23.39 11.54
C TYR A 395 -4.03 -24.70 11.89
N TYR A 396 -3.74 -25.45 10.84
CA TYR A 396 -2.96 -26.67 10.87
C TYR A 396 -2.05 -26.68 9.64
N LEU A 397 -0.74 -26.73 9.87
CA LEU A 397 0.25 -26.69 8.79
C LEU A 397 1.02 -28.00 8.70
N PRO A 398 0.66 -28.93 7.78
CA PRO A 398 1.28 -30.25 7.70
C PRO A 398 2.81 -30.17 7.61
N ARG A 399 3.33 -29.28 6.76
CA ARG A 399 4.77 -29.12 6.52
C ARG A 399 5.56 -28.53 7.69
N ASP A 400 4.90 -28.03 8.74
CA ASP A 400 5.55 -27.56 9.97
C ASP A 400 5.57 -28.64 11.08
N THR A 401 5.05 -29.85 10.80
CA THR A 401 4.92 -30.91 11.81
C THR A 401 6.22 -31.65 12.07
N LEU A 402 6.94 -32.05 11.03
CA LEU A 402 8.24 -32.70 11.19
C LEU A 402 9.34 -31.67 11.44
N GLU A 403 10.28 -32.06 12.28
CA GLU A 403 11.38 -31.23 12.75
C GLU A 403 12.69 -31.70 12.09
N PRO A 404 13.41 -30.84 11.34
CA PRO A 404 14.72 -31.18 10.78
C PRO A 404 15.72 -31.53 11.88
N THR A 405 16.73 -32.34 11.57
CA THR A 405 17.75 -32.70 12.58
C THR A 405 18.52 -31.46 13.07
N LYS A 406 18.96 -31.48 14.34
CA LYS A 406 19.67 -30.32 14.93
C LYS A 406 21.00 -30.05 14.23
N GLU A 407 21.65 -31.10 13.74
CA GLU A 407 22.90 -31.01 12.97
C GLU A 407 22.70 -30.23 11.66
N LEU A 408 21.55 -30.41 10.97
CA LEU A 408 21.22 -29.62 9.78
C LEU A 408 20.83 -28.19 10.13
N GLN A 409 20.05 -27.99 11.21
CA GLN A 409 19.66 -26.66 11.66
C GLN A 409 20.87 -25.79 12.01
N ASN A 410 21.84 -26.35 12.73
CA ASN A 410 23.01 -25.60 13.23
C ASN A 410 24.00 -25.21 12.11
N GLN A 411 23.91 -25.84 10.93
CA GLN A 411 24.67 -25.41 9.75
C GLN A 411 24.15 -24.07 9.18
N ILE A 412 22.90 -23.70 9.47
CA ILE A 412 22.29 -22.47 8.99
C ILE A 412 22.39 -21.39 10.08
N PHE A 413 23.11 -20.30 9.82
CA PHE A 413 23.35 -19.21 10.78
C PHE A 413 24.11 -19.66 12.05
N PRO A 414 25.26 -20.36 11.93
CA PRO A 414 25.97 -20.95 13.08
C PRO A 414 26.44 -19.93 14.14
N GLN A 415 26.38 -18.63 13.83
CA GLN A 415 26.66 -17.55 14.77
C GLN A 415 25.60 -17.43 15.88
N VAL A 416 24.38 -17.94 15.67
CA VAL A 416 23.29 -17.88 16.67
C VAL A 416 23.70 -18.61 17.95
N GLU A 417 24.38 -19.75 17.86
CA GLU A 417 24.88 -20.51 19.01
C GLU A 417 25.88 -19.70 19.84
N GLN A 418 26.78 -18.99 19.16
CA GLN A 418 27.78 -18.14 19.81
C GLN A 418 27.13 -16.98 20.56
N TRP A 419 26.12 -16.36 19.95
CA TRP A 419 25.37 -15.28 20.58
C TRP A 419 24.46 -15.76 21.71
N GLN A 420 23.85 -16.95 21.56
CA GLN A 420 23.05 -17.56 22.62
C GLN A 420 23.90 -17.85 23.86
N LEU A 421 25.09 -18.42 23.67
CA LEU A 421 26.03 -18.64 24.78
C LEU A 421 26.37 -17.34 25.51
N ARG A 422 26.62 -16.24 24.78
CA ARG A 422 26.91 -14.94 25.39
C ARG A 422 25.73 -14.36 26.16
N ILE A 423 24.49 -14.66 25.77
CA ILE A 423 23.30 -14.30 26.54
C ILE A 423 23.23 -15.13 27.82
N ASP A 424 23.43 -16.44 27.72
CA ASP A 424 23.36 -17.37 28.85
C ASP A 424 24.45 -17.05 29.90
N GLU A 425 25.63 -16.60 29.46
CA GLU A 425 26.72 -16.10 30.31
C GLU A 425 26.49 -14.67 30.86
N GLY A 426 25.38 -14.01 30.51
CA GLY A 426 25.07 -12.64 30.94
C GLY A 426 25.95 -11.55 30.32
N LYS A 427 26.71 -11.85 29.25
CA LYS A 427 27.57 -10.89 28.55
C LYS A 427 26.80 -9.95 27.62
N VAL A 428 25.55 -10.28 27.30
CA VAL A 428 24.66 -9.49 26.44
C VAL A 428 23.30 -9.36 27.13
N SER A 429 22.76 -8.15 27.19
CA SER A 429 21.44 -7.90 27.78
C SER A 429 20.31 -8.31 26.82
N THR A 430 19.34 -9.07 27.32
CA THR A 430 18.12 -9.45 26.58
C THR A 430 17.08 -8.33 26.52
N SER A 431 17.24 -7.26 27.31
CA SER A 431 16.33 -6.09 27.28
C SER A 431 16.22 -5.42 25.91
N GLY A 432 17.23 -5.64 25.05
CA GLY A 432 17.29 -5.18 23.66
C GLY A 432 16.61 -6.09 22.63
N GLY A 433 15.89 -7.14 23.03
CA GLY A 433 15.22 -8.04 22.09
C GLY A 433 16.17 -8.91 21.25
N VAL A 434 17.43 -9.04 21.66
CA VAL A 434 18.41 -9.93 21.01
C VAL A 434 17.93 -11.38 21.09
N ASP A 435 17.42 -11.80 22.25
CA ASP A 435 16.80 -13.11 22.49
C ASP A 435 15.65 -13.39 21.51
N LYS A 436 14.78 -12.38 21.29
CA LYS A 436 13.66 -12.49 20.34
C LYS A 436 14.14 -12.65 18.90
N PHE A 437 15.20 -11.93 18.52
CA PHE A 437 15.80 -12.05 17.20
C PHE A 437 16.46 -13.41 16.99
N LEU A 438 17.19 -13.93 17.99
CA LEU A 438 17.77 -15.27 17.92
C LEU A 438 16.68 -16.37 17.86
N ALA A 439 15.59 -16.24 18.61
CA ALA A 439 14.45 -17.15 18.55
C ALA A 439 13.80 -17.16 17.15
N LEU A 440 13.69 -15.98 16.52
CA LEU A 440 13.25 -15.86 15.13
C LEU A 440 14.22 -16.59 14.18
N LEU A 441 15.53 -16.38 14.30
CA LEU A 441 16.52 -17.07 13.45
C LEU A 441 16.46 -18.59 13.62
N HIS A 442 16.32 -19.10 14.85
CA HIS A 442 16.09 -20.53 15.10
C HIS A 442 14.86 -21.05 14.37
N HIS A 443 13.76 -20.30 14.40
CA HIS A 443 12.56 -20.67 13.64
C HIS A 443 12.81 -20.66 12.12
N LEU A 444 13.48 -19.64 11.60
CA LEU A 444 13.74 -19.50 10.16
C LEU A 444 14.66 -20.61 9.60
N ARG A 445 15.59 -21.15 10.39
CA ARG A 445 16.39 -22.34 10.00
C ARG A 445 15.49 -23.51 9.64
N ARG A 446 14.51 -23.79 10.51
CA ARG A 446 13.54 -24.88 10.34
C ARG A 446 12.69 -24.67 9.11
N VAL A 447 12.13 -23.46 8.98
CA VAL A 447 11.30 -23.08 7.83
C VAL A 447 12.07 -23.23 6.52
N LEU A 448 13.32 -22.77 6.47
CA LEU A 448 14.16 -22.90 5.28
C LEU A 448 14.37 -24.37 4.88
N LEU A 449 14.67 -25.24 5.84
CA LEU A 449 14.85 -26.68 5.59
C LEU A 449 13.55 -27.41 5.22
N GLN A 450 12.42 -27.02 5.80
CA GLN A 450 11.11 -27.61 5.52
C GLN A 450 10.59 -27.23 4.13
N ASP A 451 10.87 -26.01 3.66
CA ASP A 451 10.32 -25.47 2.43
C ASP A 451 11.31 -25.48 1.25
N ALA A 452 12.61 -25.68 1.49
CA ALA A 452 13.62 -25.86 0.45
C ALA A 452 13.28 -26.96 -0.59
N PRO A 453 12.66 -28.11 -0.24
CA PRO A 453 12.23 -29.09 -1.25
C PRO A 453 11.25 -28.51 -2.29
N ASN A 454 10.41 -27.54 -1.92
CA ASN A 454 9.53 -26.87 -2.88
C ASN A 454 10.32 -25.92 -3.79
N LEU A 455 11.37 -25.28 -3.28
CA LEU A 455 12.27 -24.46 -4.09
C LEU A 455 13.03 -25.30 -5.12
N VAL A 456 13.42 -26.53 -4.78
CA VAL A 456 14.04 -27.48 -5.74
C VAL A 456 13.11 -27.70 -6.94
N LYS A 457 11.79 -27.83 -6.71
CA LYS A 457 10.80 -28.00 -7.79
C LYS A 457 10.67 -26.76 -8.68
N ILE A 458 10.86 -25.56 -8.12
CA ILE A 458 10.70 -24.28 -8.84
C ILE A 458 11.96 -23.93 -9.63
N ASN A 459 13.13 -24.03 -9.00
CA ASN A 459 14.42 -23.75 -9.61
C ASN A 459 15.53 -24.58 -8.91
N PRO A 460 15.91 -25.75 -9.44
CA PRO A 460 17.01 -26.55 -8.91
C PRO A 460 18.36 -25.83 -8.91
N ALA A 461 18.54 -24.88 -9.83
CA ALA A 461 19.75 -24.07 -9.97
C ALA A 461 19.73 -22.82 -9.06
N HIS A 462 18.75 -22.69 -8.16
CA HIS A 462 18.64 -21.52 -7.28
C HIS A 462 19.93 -21.36 -6.44
N PRO A 463 20.50 -20.14 -6.30
CA PRO A 463 21.79 -19.93 -5.63
C PRO A 463 21.87 -20.50 -4.21
N VAL A 464 20.77 -20.43 -3.44
CA VAL A 464 20.69 -21.01 -2.08
C VAL A 464 20.88 -22.53 -2.10
N LEU A 465 20.28 -23.23 -3.07
CA LEU A 465 20.39 -24.69 -3.20
C LEU A 465 21.79 -25.14 -3.67
N GLN A 466 22.63 -24.21 -4.14
CA GLN A 466 24.00 -24.51 -4.51
C GLN A 466 24.93 -24.60 -3.29
N SER A 467 24.48 -24.16 -2.12
CA SER A 467 25.24 -24.30 -0.87
C SER A 467 25.46 -25.78 -0.51
N PRO A 468 26.64 -26.14 0.04
CA PRO A 468 26.94 -27.52 0.46
C PRO A 468 25.88 -28.13 1.40
N ILE A 469 25.22 -27.30 2.21
CA ILE A 469 24.18 -27.72 3.17
C ILE A 469 23.04 -28.46 2.44
N PHE A 470 22.50 -27.87 1.37
CA PHE A 470 21.36 -28.43 0.61
C PHE A 470 21.77 -29.54 -0.37
N ARG A 471 23.07 -29.74 -0.56
CA ARG A 471 23.63 -30.86 -1.35
C ARG A 471 24.10 -32.02 -0.48
N SER A 472 24.08 -31.86 0.84
CA SER A 472 24.50 -32.89 1.78
C SER A 472 23.56 -34.10 1.77
N ALA A 473 24.11 -35.29 2.05
CA ALA A 473 23.31 -36.51 2.20
C ALA A 473 22.25 -36.37 3.32
N GLY A 474 22.58 -35.63 4.38
CA GLY A 474 21.65 -35.34 5.47
C GLY A 474 20.42 -34.57 4.99
N PHE A 475 20.60 -33.52 4.19
CA PHE A 475 19.47 -32.77 3.63
C PHE A 475 18.64 -33.61 2.65
N GLN A 476 19.28 -34.43 1.82
CA GLN A 476 18.55 -35.31 0.89
C GLN A 476 17.69 -36.35 1.64
N ALA A 477 18.24 -36.96 2.70
CA ALA A 477 17.49 -37.88 3.56
C ALA A 477 16.30 -37.19 4.24
N TRP A 478 16.52 -35.98 4.79
CA TRP A 478 15.47 -35.14 5.35
C TRP A 478 14.38 -34.78 4.33
N SER A 479 14.78 -34.32 3.14
CA SER A 479 13.85 -33.94 2.07
C SER A 479 12.98 -35.11 1.63
N LYS A 480 13.55 -36.32 1.58
CA LYS A 480 12.79 -37.55 1.30
C LYS A 480 11.79 -37.84 2.42
N GLN A 481 12.23 -37.85 3.67
CA GLN A 481 11.36 -38.08 4.83
C GLN A 481 10.18 -37.10 4.88
N GLN A 482 10.43 -35.80 4.67
CA GLN A 482 9.40 -34.77 4.65
C GLN A 482 8.41 -35.00 3.50
N SER A 483 8.91 -35.37 2.31
CA SER A 483 8.05 -35.64 1.15
C SER A 483 7.18 -36.88 1.37
N ASP A 484 7.74 -37.96 1.90
CA ASP A 484 7.03 -39.20 2.22
C ASP A 484 5.94 -38.94 3.26
N TYR A 485 6.25 -38.17 4.30
CA TYR A 485 5.28 -37.74 5.31
C TYR A 485 4.14 -36.93 4.69
N LEU A 486 4.43 -35.90 3.89
CA LEU A 486 3.40 -35.06 3.29
C LEU A 486 2.50 -35.84 2.32
N ASN A 487 3.03 -36.83 1.61
CA ASN A 487 2.26 -37.67 0.70
C ASN A 487 1.32 -38.65 1.43
N GLN A 488 1.69 -39.08 2.64
CA GLN A 488 0.91 -40.00 3.47
C GLN A 488 0.09 -39.29 4.55
N HIS A 489 0.18 -37.97 4.61
CA HIS A 489 -0.38 -37.18 5.70
C HIS A 489 -1.92 -37.18 5.65
N ILE A 490 -2.53 -37.53 6.78
CA ILE A 490 -3.96 -37.40 7.00
C ILE A 490 -4.18 -36.25 8.00
N PRO A 491 -4.97 -35.22 7.65
CA PRO A 491 -5.28 -34.14 8.57
C PRO A 491 -5.94 -34.62 9.87
N PRO A 492 -5.64 -33.97 11.02
CA PRO A 492 -6.29 -34.32 12.28
C PRO A 492 -7.82 -34.27 12.17
N LEU A 493 -8.52 -35.25 12.75
CA LEU A 493 -9.99 -35.31 12.73
C LEU A 493 -10.64 -34.01 13.25
N GLU A 494 -10.02 -33.40 14.26
CA GLU A 494 -10.46 -32.12 14.82
C GLU A 494 -10.53 -30.99 13.77
N LEU A 495 -9.62 -30.98 12.79
CA LEU A 495 -9.65 -30.01 11.69
C LEU A 495 -10.90 -30.20 10.82
N SER A 496 -11.21 -31.45 10.46
CA SER A 496 -12.40 -31.81 9.68
C SER A 496 -13.68 -31.45 10.43
N LEU A 497 -13.75 -31.77 11.73
CA LEU A 497 -14.90 -31.42 12.58
C LEU A 497 -15.10 -29.90 12.64
N ARG A 498 -14.05 -29.13 12.91
CA ARG A 498 -14.14 -27.65 13.01
C ARG A 498 -14.53 -26.99 11.69
N THR A 499 -14.22 -27.62 10.55
CA THR A 499 -14.61 -27.12 9.23
C THR A 499 -16.09 -27.41 8.93
N VAL A 500 -16.62 -28.55 9.38
CA VAL A 500 -17.99 -29.00 9.06
C VAL A 500 -19.03 -28.49 10.05
N VAL A 501 -18.69 -28.34 11.34
CA VAL A 501 -19.61 -27.93 12.40
C VAL A 501 -20.39 -26.65 12.08
N PRO A 502 -19.79 -25.55 11.58
CA PRO A 502 -20.55 -24.34 11.24
C PRO A 502 -21.65 -24.59 10.20
N THR A 503 -21.39 -25.46 9.22
CA THR A 503 -22.38 -25.83 8.19
C THR A 503 -23.53 -26.64 8.79
N ILE A 504 -23.22 -27.51 9.75
CA ILE A 504 -24.25 -28.27 10.49
C ILE A 504 -25.08 -27.31 11.33
N THR A 505 -24.45 -26.38 12.06
CA THR A 505 -25.14 -25.40 12.90
C THR A 505 -26.08 -24.51 12.08
N ASP A 506 -25.62 -23.96 10.95
CA ASP A 506 -26.48 -23.14 10.06
C ASP A 506 -27.68 -23.94 9.52
N LYS A 507 -27.48 -25.20 9.14
CA LYS A 507 -28.60 -26.07 8.74
C LYS A 507 -29.58 -26.33 9.89
N LEU A 508 -29.09 -26.59 11.10
CA LEU A 508 -29.93 -26.78 12.28
C LEU A 508 -30.69 -25.51 12.66
N GLU A 509 -30.07 -24.34 12.57
CA GLU A 509 -30.73 -23.05 12.79
C GLU A 509 -31.83 -22.81 11.75
N ARG A 510 -31.57 -23.09 10.46
CA ARG A 510 -32.60 -22.98 9.42
C ARG A 510 -33.76 -23.94 9.65
N LEU A 511 -33.49 -25.19 10.06
CA LEU A 511 -34.54 -26.14 10.41
C LEU A 511 -35.37 -25.66 11.60
N SER A 512 -34.72 -25.11 12.63
CA SER A 512 -35.39 -24.50 13.78
C SER A 512 -36.27 -23.31 13.37
N GLN A 513 -35.77 -22.42 12.51
CA GLN A 513 -36.55 -21.30 11.96
C GLN A 513 -37.76 -21.79 11.14
N GLN A 514 -37.58 -22.82 10.31
CA GLN A 514 -38.68 -23.44 9.58
C GLN A 514 -39.73 -24.03 10.52
N GLN A 515 -39.32 -24.69 11.61
CA GLN A 515 -40.22 -25.24 12.60
C GLN A 515 -41.04 -24.14 13.29
N VAL A 516 -40.44 -22.99 13.61
CA VAL A 516 -41.15 -21.82 14.16
C VAL A 516 -42.21 -21.29 13.18
N VAL A 517 -41.86 -21.18 11.89
CA VAL A 517 -42.82 -20.74 10.85
C VAL A 517 -44.00 -21.72 10.73
N ILE A 518 -43.72 -23.02 10.72
CA ILE A 518 -44.75 -24.06 10.67
C ILE A 518 -45.66 -23.98 11.90
N GLN A 519 -45.11 -23.80 13.11
CA GLN A 519 -45.93 -23.64 14.31
C GLN A 519 -46.79 -22.40 14.26
N GLN A 520 -46.27 -21.25 13.81
CA GLN A 520 -47.07 -20.03 13.64
C GLN A 520 -48.21 -20.21 12.64
N GLN A 521 -47.97 -20.94 11.54
CA GLN A 521 -49.01 -21.27 10.57
C GLN A 521 -50.10 -22.16 11.19
N LEU A 522 -49.71 -23.18 11.97
CA LEU A 522 -50.65 -24.05 12.67
C LEU A 522 -51.51 -23.26 13.68
N THR A 523 -50.91 -22.38 14.46
CA THR A 523 -51.66 -21.51 15.40
C THR A 523 -52.65 -20.62 14.67
N ARG A 524 -52.26 -19.96 13.57
CA ARG A 524 -53.18 -19.14 12.78
C ARG A 524 -54.34 -19.94 12.19
N MET A 525 -54.10 -21.18 11.77
CA MET A 525 -55.17 -22.06 11.29
C MET A 525 -56.14 -22.46 12.41
N GLN A 526 -55.63 -22.71 13.62
CA GLN A 526 -56.46 -23.00 14.80
C GLN A 526 -57.33 -21.79 15.17
N GLU A 527 -56.74 -20.60 15.27
CA GLU A 527 -57.47 -19.34 15.53
C GLU A 527 -58.54 -19.07 14.46
N SER A 528 -58.22 -19.30 13.17
CA SER A 528 -59.20 -19.15 12.09
C SER A 528 -60.34 -20.16 12.19
N LYS A 529 -60.06 -21.39 12.64
CA LYS A 529 -61.08 -22.43 12.84
C LYS A 529 -62.00 -22.05 14.01
N GLU A 530 -61.43 -21.66 15.14
CA GLU A 530 -62.18 -21.19 16.31
C GLU A 530 -63.05 -19.97 15.98
N GLY A 531 -62.51 -19.00 15.23
CA GLY A 531 -63.27 -17.84 14.76
C GLY A 531 -64.43 -18.20 13.82
N SER A 532 -64.23 -19.20 12.94
CA SER A 532 -65.29 -19.70 12.06
C SER A 532 -66.38 -20.45 12.83
N GLU A 533 -66.01 -21.25 13.82
CA GLU A 533 -66.96 -21.96 14.70
C GLU A 533 -67.79 -20.98 15.53
N GLU A 534 -67.15 -19.95 16.11
CA GLU A 534 -67.84 -18.89 16.86
C GLU A 534 -68.79 -18.08 15.97
N LEU A 535 -68.39 -17.76 14.73
CA LEU A 535 -69.27 -17.07 13.77
C LEU A 535 -70.49 -17.93 13.42
N SER A 536 -70.30 -19.24 13.26
CA SER A 536 -71.40 -20.18 13.01
C SER A 536 -72.34 -20.27 14.22
N ARG A 537 -71.81 -20.28 15.44
CA ARG A 537 -72.57 -20.24 16.69
C ARG A 537 -73.43 -18.96 16.77
N ARG A 538 -72.84 -17.79 16.54
CA ARG A 538 -73.54 -16.50 16.53
C ARG A 538 -74.61 -16.41 15.46
N ARG A 539 -74.38 -16.98 14.27
CA ARG A 539 -75.42 -17.07 13.23
C ARG A 539 -76.59 -17.93 13.68
N GLY A 540 -76.33 -19.08 14.32
CA GLY A 540 -77.36 -19.93 14.91
C GLY A 540 -78.20 -19.20 15.96
N GLU A 541 -77.55 -18.45 16.85
CA GLU A 541 -78.23 -17.62 17.87
C GLU A 541 -79.09 -16.51 17.26
N ALA A 542 -78.57 -15.78 16.26
CA ALA A 542 -79.30 -14.72 15.59
C ALA A 542 -80.55 -15.24 14.85
N ILE A 543 -80.43 -16.41 14.21
CA ILE A 543 -81.57 -17.07 13.56
C ILE A 543 -82.63 -17.45 14.60
N MET A 544 -82.24 -18.01 15.76
CA MET A 544 -83.19 -18.30 16.84
C MET A 544 -83.86 -17.02 17.37
N TYR A 545 -83.10 -15.94 17.54
CA TYR A 545 -83.65 -14.67 18.01
C TYR A 545 -84.68 -14.10 17.04
N GLU A 546 -84.41 -14.14 15.73
CA GLU A 546 -85.37 -13.70 14.71
C GLU A 546 -86.60 -14.62 14.63
N ILE A 547 -86.44 -15.93 14.77
CA ILE A 547 -87.59 -16.86 14.88
C ILE A 547 -88.47 -16.49 16.08
N GLN A 548 -87.85 -16.22 17.24
CA GLN A 548 -88.56 -15.83 18.45
C GLN A 548 -89.27 -14.48 18.28
N ARG A 549 -88.59 -13.48 17.73
CA ARG A 549 -89.17 -12.17 17.41
C ARG A 549 -90.33 -12.28 16.43
N HIS A 550 -90.20 -13.11 15.39
CA HIS A 550 -91.26 -13.29 14.41
C HIS A 550 -92.48 -13.98 15.05
N SER A 551 -92.26 -15.00 15.89
CA SER A 551 -93.33 -15.65 16.66
C SER A 551 -94.06 -14.66 17.59
N GLU A 552 -93.32 -13.73 18.19
CA GLU A 552 -93.85 -12.72 19.11
C GLU A 552 -94.54 -11.57 18.37
N THR A 553 -94.07 -11.22 17.18
CA THR A 553 -94.71 -10.23 16.29
C THR A 553 -96.01 -10.78 15.71
N MET A 554 -96.04 -12.05 15.31
CA MET A 554 -97.27 -12.73 14.89
C MET A 554 -98.30 -12.78 16.04
N ARG A 555 -97.84 -12.96 17.28
CA ARG A 555 -98.70 -12.85 18.47
C ARG A 555 -99.24 -11.43 18.70
N ARG A 556 -98.49 -10.38 18.36
CA ARG A 556 -98.90 -8.96 18.49
C ARG A 556 -99.78 -8.45 17.35
N LEU A 557 -99.58 -8.95 16.12
CA LEU A 557 -100.43 -8.60 14.97
C LEU A 557 -101.83 -9.21 15.07
N GLN A 558 -102.01 -10.27 15.85
CA GLN A 558 -103.35 -10.77 16.18
C GLN A 558 -104.14 -9.83 17.13
N THR A 559 -103.54 -8.76 17.69
CA THR A 559 -104.15 -8.01 18.80
C THR A 559 -104.28 -6.47 18.66
N ALA A 560 -104.10 -5.80 17.50
CA ALA A 560 -104.24 -4.32 17.42
C ALA A 560 -104.82 -3.69 16.11
N PRO A 561 -105.63 -2.57 16.18
CA PRO A 561 -106.28 -1.88 15.02
C PRO A 561 -105.65 -0.50 14.60
N THR A 562 -106.10 0.09 13.47
CA THR A 562 -105.40 1.10 12.61
C THR A 562 -105.97 2.55 12.61
N THR A 563 -105.13 3.60 12.44
CA THR A 563 -105.39 4.88 11.67
C THR A 563 -104.14 5.81 11.63
N ALA A 564 -104.08 6.76 10.67
CA ALA A 564 -102.89 7.51 10.19
C ALA A 564 -103.02 9.06 10.25
N PHE A 565 -101.91 9.85 10.15
CA PHE A 565 -101.91 11.25 9.66
C PHE A 565 -100.51 11.85 9.31
N SER A 566 -100.46 12.95 8.54
CA SER A 566 -99.30 13.59 7.86
C SER A 566 -99.05 15.08 8.24
N SER A 567 -97.82 15.63 8.06
CA SER A 567 -97.46 16.90 7.32
C SER A 567 -96.13 17.62 7.71
N SER A 568 -95.43 18.15 6.66
CA SER A 568 -94.41 19.25 6.42
C SER A 568 -93.79 20.14 7.54
N GLY A 569 -92.59 20.78 7.43
CA GLY A 569 -91.55 20.96 6.38
C GLY A 569 -90.36 21.94 6.74
N GLN A 570 -89.35 22.05 5.83
CA GLN A 570 -88.34 23.15 5.54
C GLN A 570 -87.26 23.58 6.58
N SER A 571 -86.03 24.09 6.29
CA SER A 571 -85.10 24.23 5.12
C SER A 571 -83.81 24.99 5.55
N SER A 572 -82.63 24.76 4.93
CA SER A 572 -81.48 25.72 4.73
C SER A 572 -80.34 25.08 3.89
N SER A 573 -80.25 25.38 2.58
CA SER A 573 -79.20 26.15 1.87
C SER A 573 -77.80 25.50 1.78
N SER A 574 -77.39 24.96 0.61
CA SER A 574 -76.64 25.62 -0.50
C SER A 574 -75.13 25.30 -0.43
N GLN A 575 -74.39 24.97 -1.49
CA GLN A 575 -74.61 24.99 -2.93
C GLN A 575 -73.45 24.23 -3.61
N GLN A 576 -73.79 23.43 -4.64
CA GLN A 576 -73.15 23.37 -5.98
C GLN A 576 -71.69 22.87 -6.12
N HIS A 577 -71.29 22.17 -7.18
CA HIS A 577 -71.75 22.19 -8.57
C HIS A 577 -71.44 20.85 -9.28
N SER A 578 -72.41 20.39 -10.09
CA SER A 578 -72.34 19.75 -11.44
C SER A 578 -71.26 18.70 -11.77
N GLY A 579 -71.54 17.60 -12.47
CA GLY A 579 -72.72 17.05 -13.14
C GLY A 579 -72.38 15.58 -13.48
N ALA A 580 -73.32 14.63 -13.39
CA ALA A 580 -74.18 14.21 -14.50
C ALA A 580 -73.35 13.79 -15.74
N THR A 581 -73.32 12.55 -16.23
CA THR A 581 -74.19 11.38 -16.06
C THR A 581 -73.56 10.22 -16.85
N GLN A 582 -73.68 8.97 -16.36
CA GLN A 582 -74.05 7.74 -17.10
C GLN A 582 -73.85 6.57 -16.11
N GLN A 583 -74.93 6.01 -15.53
CA GLN A 583 -75.70 4.85 -16.01
C GLN A 583 -74.79 3.71 -16.52
N LEU A 584 -74.97 2.44 -16.18
CA LEU A 584 -75.87 1.69 -15.28
C LEU A 584 -75.36 0.24 -15.34
N SER A 585 -75.56 -0.55 -14.26
CA SER A 585 -75.64 -2.02 -14.23
C SER A 585 -74.40 -2.82 -14.70
N SER A 586 -73.96 -3.93 -14.13
CA SER A 586 -74.47 -4.91 -13.15
C SER A 586 -73.37 -5.96 -13.02
N GLY A 587 -73.30 -6.70 -11.91
CA GLY A 587 -72.67 -8.03 -11.94
C GLY A 587 -71.91 -8.37 -10.67
N ILE A 588 -72.54 -9.23 -9.87
CA ILE A 588 -72.04 -9.85 -8.64
C ILE A 588 -70.79 -10.69 -8.94
N SER A 589 -69.78 -10.67 -8.08
CA SER A 589 -68.99 -11.86 -7.74
C SER A 589 -68.13 -11.67 -6.48
N SER A 590 -68.42 -12.55 -5.53
CA SER A 590 -67.68 -12.87 -4.31
C SER A 590 -66.39 -13.65 -4.60
N SER A 591 -65.33 -13.42 -3.82
CA SER A 591 -64.22 -14.36 -3.70
C SER A 591 -63.79 -14.52 -2.23
N SER A 592 -64.06 -15.70 -1.69
CA SER A 592 -63.40 -16.27 -0.50
C SER A 592 -62.21 -17.12 -0.95
N PRO A 593 -61.16 -17.30 -0.13
CA PRO A 593 -60.12 -18.31 -0.36
C PRO A 593 -60.28 -19.47 0.62
N SER A 594 -60.29 -20.71 0.14
CA SER A 594 -60.01 -21.90 0.97
C SER A 594 -59.58 -23.10 0.13
N THR A 595 -58.61 -23.85 0.68
CA THR A 595 -58.57 -25.33 0.81
C THR A 595 -57.34 -26.04 0.21
N LEU A 596 -56.77 -26.89 1.08
CA LEU A 596 -55.65 -27.83 0.94
C LEU A 596 -56.10 -29.22 0.42
N GLN A 597 -55.09 -30.06 0.07
CA GLN A 597 -55.04 -31.54 -0.11
C GLN A 597 -54.86 -32.03 -1.57
N ARG A 598 -54.13 -33.09 -1.92
CA ARG A 598 -53.10 -33.97 -1.29
C ARG A 598 -52.59 -34.97 -2.37
N GLU A 599 -51.28 -35.24 -2.37
CA GLU A 599 -50.51 -36.46 -2.78
C GLU A 599 -50.53 -37.14 -4.19
N LEU A 600 -49.29 -37.53 -4.58
CA LEU A 600 -48.79 -38.78 -5.23
C LEU A 600 -48.11 -38.72 -6.63
N GLU A 601 -46.85 -39.18 -6.61
CA GLU A 601 -46.05 -39.94 -7.63
C GLU A 601 -45.09 -39.28 -8.66
N LEU A 602 -43.89 -39.90 -8.73
CA LEU A 602 -42.71 -39.80 -9.63
C LEU A 602 -43.07 -39.95 -11.14
N PRO A 603 -42.27 -39.50 -12.16
CA PRO A 603 -40.86 -39.88 -12.42
C PRO A 603 -39.98 -38.72 -13.01
N GLY A 604 -38.65 -38.80 -13.13
CA GLY A 604 -37.94 -39.54 -14.18
C GLY A 604 -36.82 -38.67 -14.80
N LEU A 605 -35.72 -39.32 -15.16
CA LEU A 605 -34.43 -38.80 -15.61
C LEU A 605 -34.47 -37.96 -16.92
N GLY A 606 -33.55 -37.00 -17.07
CA GLY A 606 -33.29 -36.35 -18.36
C GLY A 606 -32.28 -35.20 -18.34
N LEU A 607 -30.99 -35.51 -18.24
CA LEU A 607 -29.89 -34.59 -18.56
C LEU A 607 -29.78 -34.40 -20.09
N PRO A 608 -29.54 -33.18 -20.62
CA PRO A 608 -29.12 -33.00 -22.02
C PRO A 608 -27.58 -33.11 -22.19
N PRO A 609 -27.08 -33.57 -23.35
CA PRO A 609 -25.71 -34.06 -23.50
C PRO A 609 -24.67 -33.01 -23.93
N LEU A 610 -23.44 -33.22 -23.46
CA LEU A 610 -22.18 -32.59 -23.93
C LEU A 610 -21.61 -33.35 -25.14
N PRO A 611 -20.90 -32.68 -26.08
CA PRO A 611 -20.20 -33.36 -27.17
C PRO A 611 -18.78 -33.85 -26.75
N PRO A 612 -18.25 -34.91 -27.39
CA PRO A 612 -17.06 -35.62 -26.91
C PRO A 612 -15.72 -35.10 -27.47
N PRO A 613 -14.58 -35.47 -26.84
CA PRO A 613 -13.24 -35.24 -27.38
C PRO A 613 -12.78 -36.41 -28.26
N ALA A 614 -12.02 -36.12 -29.32
CA ALA A 614 -11.32 -37.12 -30.12
C ALA A 614 -9.81 -37.02 -29.90
N ILE A 615 -9.20 -38.15 -29.54
CA ILE A 615 -7.75 -38.39 -29.54
C ILE A 615 -7.37 -38.82 -30.96
N GLY A 616 -6.32 -38.22 -31.51
CA GLY A 616 -5.70 -38.63 -32.77
C GLY A 616 -4.24 -38.17 -32.84
N THR A 617 -3.32 -39.10 -32.59
CA THR A 617 -1.89 -39.01 -32.89
C THR A 617 -1.69 -38.87 -34.40
N LEU A 618 -0.76 -38.03 -34.87
CA LEU A 618 0.07 -38.28 -36.08
C LEU A 618 1.23 -37.26 -36.20
N PHE A 619 2.41 -37.80 -36.50
CA PHE A 619 3.61 -37.12 -36.98
C PHE A 619 3.36 -36.44 -38.34
N SER A 620 3.94 -35.25 -38.59
CA SER A 620 4.89 -35.02 -39.70
C SER A 620 5.20 -33.55 -39.93
N SER A 621 6.51 -33.31 -40.03
CA SER A 621 7.21 -32.21 -40.69
C SER A 621 6.69 -31.87 -42.09
N SER A 622 6.72 -30.59 -42.46
CA SER A 622 7.09 -30.15 -43.81
C SER A 622 7.40 -28.65 -43.88
N THR A 623 8.58 -28.41 -44.45
CA THR A 623 9.20 -27.21 -45.00
C THR A 623 8.34 -26.51 -46.05
N SER A 624 8.42 -25.17 -46.15
CA SER A 624 8.25 -24.39 -47.40
C SER A 624 8.74 -22.96 -47.14
N THR A 625 9.97 -22.63 -47.50
CA THR A 625 10.42 -22.11 -48.81
C THR A 625 9.92 -20.70 -49.10
N SER A 626 10.90 -19.81 -49.09
CA SER A 626 10.92 -18.38 -49.37
C SER A 626 10.59 -18.05 -50.83
N LEU A 627 9.91 -16.92 -51.04
CA LEU A 627 9.96 -16.18 -52.30
C LEU A 627 10.63 -14.83 -52.04
N ILE A 628 11.84 -14.68 -52.59
CA ILE A 628 12.69 -13.49 -52.52
C ILE A 628 12.34 -12.63 -53.73
N THR A 629 11.72 -11.47 -53.50
CA THR A 629 11.60 -10.42 -54.52
C THR A 629 12.82 -9.51 -54.48
N SER A 630 13.38 -9.26 -55.67
CA SER A 630 14.63 -8.59 -56.02
C SER A 630 14.67 -7.06 -55.77
N ALA A 631 14.00 -6.58 -54.73
CA ALA A 631 14.13 -5.20 -54.22
C ALA A 631 15.04 -5.11 -52.97
N SER A 632 15.50 -6.25 -52.44
CA SER A 632 16.25 -6.33 -51.18
C SER A 632 17.77 -6.14 -51.31
N ALA A 633 18.34 -6.15 -52.52
CA ALA A 633 19.80 -6.11 -52.68
C ALA A 633 20.39 -4.71 -52.41
N ALA A 634 19.75 -3.65 -52.91
CA ALA A 634 20.21 -2.28 -52.67
C ALA A 634 20.07 -1.85 -51.19
N ALA A 635 18.96 -2.25 -50.54
CA ALA A 635 18.75 -2.02 -49.11
C ALA A 635 19.62 -2.91 -48.20
N ALA A 636 20.10 -4.05 -48.70
CA ALA A 636 21.03 -4.91 -47.96
C ALA A 636 22.45 -4.32 -47.95
N VAL A 637 22.91 -3.70 -49.05
CA VAL A 637 24.24 -3.07 -49.10
C VAL A 637 24.32 -1.85 -48.17
N GLU A 638 23.25 -1.06 -48.07
CA GLU A 638 23.15 0.08 -47.13
C GLU A 638 23.00 -0.36 -45.66
N ARG A 639 22.36 -1.52 -45.41
CA ARG A 639 22.29 -2.12 -44.06
C ARG A 639 23.59 -2.80 -43.64
N VAL A 640 24.36 -3.36 -44.57
CA VAL A 640 25.65 -4.02 -44.28
C VAL A 640 26.72 -2.97 -43.94
N SER A 641 26.75 -1.82 -44.63
CA SER A 641 27.64 -0.70 -44.27
C SER A 641 27.26 -0.04 -42.93
N GLY A 642 25.96 0.14 -42.67
CA GLY A 642 25.46 0.62 -41.38
C GLY A 642 25.68 -0.36 -40.22
N ALA A 643 25.61 -1.67 -40.48
CA ALA A 643 25.87 -2.71 -39.48
C ALA A 643 27.35 -2.82 -39.13
N GLN A 644 28.26 -2.73 -40.11
CA GLN A 644 29.71 -2.71 -39.86
C GLN A 644 30.14 -1.49 -39.03
N SER A 645 29.59 -0.30 -39.33
CA SER A 645 29.89 0.92 -38.56
C SER A 645 29.31 0.90 -37.14
N ALA A 646 28.14 0.29 -36.94
CA ALA A 646 27.55 0.09 -35.61
C ALA A 646 28.30 -0.97 -34.76
N GLU A 647 28.88 -1.99 -35.39
CA GLU A 647 29.65 -3.04 -34.72
C GLU A 647 31.05 -2.55 -34.32
N GLU A 648 31.71 -1.73 -35.14
CA GLU A 648 32.95 -1.02 -34.78
C GLU A 648 32.72 0.00 -33.66
N ALA A 649 31.61 0.76 -33.69
CA ALA A 649 31.25 1.70 -32.61
C ALA A 649 30.93 0.98 -31.28
N ALA A 650 30.37 -0.23 -31.34
CA ALA A 650 30.13 -1.05 -30.16
C ALA A 650 31.45 -1.54 -29.51
N GLN A 651 32.49 -1.82 -30.32
CA GLN A 651 33.80 -2.25 -29.85
C GLN A 651 34.71 -1.11 -29.34
N TYR A 652 34.52 0.13 -29.76
CA TYR A 652 35.37 1.26 -29.33
C TYR A 652 35.39 1.44 -27.81
N GLN A 653 36.55 1.42 -27.16
CA GLN A 653 36.67 1.68 -25.71
C GLN A 653 37.30 3.06 -25.45
N LEU A 654 36.78 3.76 -24.44
CA LEU A 654 37.37 5.01 -23.96
C LEU A 654 38.79 4.76 -23.45
N SER A 655 39.74 5.56 -23.90
CA SER A 655 41.15 5.34 -23.60
C SER A 655 41.47 5.71 -22.14
N GLY A 656 42.04 4.78 -21.39
CA GLY A 656 42.53 5.03 -20.03
C GLY A 656 43.81 5.90 -19.98
N ALA A 657 44.43 6.19 -21.12
CA ALA A 657 45.64 7.00 -21.22
C ALA A 657 45.35 8.52 -21.13
N VAL A 658 44.08 8.89 -21.20
CA VAL A 658 43.63 10.27 -21.16
C VAL A 658 43.64 10.78 -19.71
N LYS A 659 44.54 11.72 -19.40
CA LYS A 659 44.82 12.17 -18.02
C LYS A 659 44.60 13.66 -17.76
N THR A 660 44.56 14.50 -18.80
CA THR A 660 44.38 15.96 -18.66
C THR A 660 43.07 16.47 -19.25
N VAL A 661 42.73 17.73 -18.94
CA VAL A 661 41.55 18.42 -19.49
C VAL A 661 41.78 18.73 -20.97
N ALA A 662 42.98 19.17 -21.35
CA ALA A 662 43.34 19.32 -22.77
C ALA A 662 43.16 18.02 -23.56
N GLN A 663 43.62 16.88 -23.01
CA GLN A 663 43.44 15.57 -23.64
C GLN A 663 41.95 15.13 -23.67
N ALA A 664 41.14 15.56 -22.70
CA ALA A 664 39.67 15.38 -22.72
C ALA A 664 39.05 16.02 -23.95
N TRP A 665 39.47 17.25 -24.16
CA TRP A 665 38.93 18.10 -25.18
C TRP A 665 39.36 17.66 -26.56
N GLN A 666 40.61 17.19 -26.68
CA GLN A 666 41.12 16.54 -27.88
C GLN A 666 40.35 15.25 -28.19
N GLU A 667 40.16 14.36 -27.21
CA GLU A 667 39.37 13.13 -27.34
C GLU A 667 37.93 13.43 -27.79
N TRP A 668 37.36 14.54 -27.32
CA TRP A 668 36.03 14.99 -27.72
C TRP A 668 35.93 15.48 -29.17
N ASN A 669 36.85 16.33 -29.62
CA ASN A 669 36.75 16.98 -30.94
C ASN A 669 37.45 16.24 -32.08
N VAL A 670 38.62 15.68 -31.81
CA VAL A 670 39.50 15.09 -32.84
C VAL A 670 39.59 13.57 -32.68
N GLY A 671 39.49 13.07 -31.44
CA GLY A 671 39.75 11.67 -31.10
C GLY A 671 41.08 11.53 -30.36
N PHE A 672 41.36 10.33 -29.87
CA PHE A 672 42.55 10.06 -29.07
C PHE A 672 43.11 8.66 -29.36
N ALA A 673 44.44 8.55 -29.47
CA ALA A 673 45.16 7.30 -29.73
C ALA A 673 44.64 6.49 -30.94
N GLY A 674 44.35 7.16 -32.06
CA GLY A 674 43.86 6.52 -33.29
C GLY A 674 42.36 6.19 -33.30
N GLY A 675 41.63 6.48 -32.22
CA GLY A 675 40.18 6.33 -32.14
C GLY A 675 39.39 7.54 -32.68
N PRO A 676 38.12 7.36 -33.07
CA PRO A 676 37.25 8.44 -33.54
C PRO A 676 36.97 9.47 -32.42
N SER A 677 36.49 10.65 -32.80
CA SER A 677 36.12 11.68 -31.82
C SER A 677 34.83 11.31 -31.09
N LEU A 678 34.76 11.60 -29.78
CA LEU A 678 33.55 11.28 -29.01
C LEU A 678 32.34 12.09 -29.49
N ARG A 679 32.57 13.27 -30.06
CA ARG A 679 31.51 14.11 -30.64
C ARG A 679 30.91 13.49 -31.91
N SER A 680 31.72 12.84 -32.76
CA SER A 680 31.18 12.14 -33.94
C SER A 680 30.39 10.91 -33.51
N LEU A 681 30.90 10.13 -32.54
CA LEU A 681 30.19 8.98 -31.98
C LEU A 681 28.86 9.34 -31.32
N GLU A 682 28.80 10.46 -30.58
CA GLU A 682 27.53 10.92 -30.01
C GLU A 682 26.55 11.45 -31.06
N LYS A 683 27.04 12.12 -32.11
CA LYS A 683 26.20 12.61 -33.21
C LYS A 683 25.59 11.45 -34.01
N GLU A 684 26.35 10.40 -34.26
CA GLU A 684 25.97 9.31 -35.16
C GLU A 684 25.22 8.18 -34.45
N PHE A 685 25.64 7.80 -33.24
CA PHE A 685 25.06 6.66 -32.50
C PHE A 685 24.37 7.08 -31.19
N GLY A 686 24.27 8.39 -30.93
CA GLY A 686 23.80 8.90 -29.66
C GLY A 686 24.66 8.37 -28.52
N THR A 687 24.01 7.78 -27.53
CA THR A 687 24.72 7.17 -26.41
C THR A 687 24.66 5.64 -26.44
N ALA A 688 24.13 5.06 -27.52
CA ALA A 688 23.97 3.62 -27.68
C ALA A 688 25.33 2.90 -27.84
N TRP A 689 26.32 3.56 -28.46
CA TRP A 689 27.69 3.04 -28.58
C TRP A 689 28.35 2.76 -27.20
N CYS A 690 27.90 3.44 -26.14
CA CYS A 690 28.35 3.23 -24.77
C CYS A 690 27.68 2.04 -24.04
N GLY A 691 26.71 1.37 -24.66
CA GLY A 691 25.87 0.35 -24.03
C GLY A 691 24.84 0.92 -23.04
N GLY A 692 24.23 0.02 -22.26
CA GLY A 692 23.13 0.36 -21.34
C GLY A 692 23.52 1.28 -20.18
N PRO A 693 22.53 1.87 -19.45
CA PRO A 693 22.78 2.85 -18.38
C PRO A 693 23.69 2.39 -17.24
N SER A 694 23.84 1.08 -17.05
CA SER A 694 24.63 0.44 -15.99
C SER A 694 26.00 -0.07 -16.45
N THR A 695 26.44 0.18 -17.68
CA THR A 695 27.76 -0.27 -18.16
C THR A 695 28.89 0.64 -17.65
N ALA A 696 30.08 0.07 -17.44
CA ALA A 696 31.26 0.86 -17.05
C ALA A 696 31.64 1.88 -18.13
N LYS A 697 31.55 1.49 -19.41
CA LYS A 697 31.75 2.33 -20.59
C LYS A 697 30.87 3.59 -20.56
N ARG A 698 29.55 3.41 -20.32
CA ARG A 698 28.59 4.50 -20.17
C ARG A 698 28.90 5.43 -19.00
N ARG A 699 29.31 4.89 -17.85
CA ARG A 699 29.72 5.70 -16.70
C ARG A 699 30.96 6.53 -16.99
N SER A 700 31.98 5.96 -17.64
CA SER A 700 33.20 6.69 -18.02
C SER A 700 32.90 7.81 -19.02
N PHE A 701 32.07 7.56 -20.03
CA PHE A 701 31.61 8.59 -20.97
C PHE A 701 30.90 9.74 -20.27
N LEU A 702 29.90 9.43 -19.42
CA LEU A 702 29.14 10.44 -18.69
C LEU A 702 30.02 11.24 -17.72
N ARG A 703 31.08 10.65 -17.16
CA ARG A 703 32.08 11.36 -16.35
C ARG A 703 32.87 12.36 -17.20
N ARG A 704 33.28 11.97 -18.42
CA ARG A 704 33.96 12.86 -19.38
C ARG A 704 33.07 14.05 -19.76
N MET A 705 31.78 13.80 -19.98
CA MET A 705 30.80 14.81 -20.39
C MET A 705 30.59 15.93 -19.37
N VAL A 706 30.81 15.68 -18.07
CA VAL A 706 30.77 16.77 -17.07
C VAL A 706 31.82 17.83 -17.38
N ILE A 707 33.05 17.40 -17.72
CA ILE A 707 34.17 18.30 -17.99
C ILE A 707 33.96 19.01 -19.34
N ILE A 708 33.59 18.26 -20.38
CA ILE A 708 33.31 18.82 -21.72
C ILE A 708 32.19 19.85 -21.67
N LYS A 709 31.12 19.57 -20.91
CA LYS A 709 30.04 20.53 -20.72
C LYS A 709 30.49 21.78 -19.98
N THR A 710 31.35 21.66 -18.97
CA THR A 710 31.91 22.83 -18.28
C THR A 710 32.81 23.67 -19.19
N ILE A 711 33.56 23.06 -20.11
CA ILE A 711 34.33 23.79 -21.13
C ILE A 711 33.37 24.52 -22.08
N ASN A 712 32.31 23.85 -22.55
CA ASN A 712 31.32 24.48 -23.45
C ASN A 712 30.51 25.61 -22.77
N ASP A 713 30.21 25.48 -21.48
CA ASP A 713 29.41 26.44 -20.70
C ASP A 713 30.24 27.64 -20.18
N HIS A 714 31.46 27.88 -20.68
CA HIS A 714 32.31 28.99 -20.21
C HIS A 714 31.66 30.36 -20.50
N GLN A 715 31.63 31.23 -19.49
CA GLN A 715 30.94 32.54 -19.57
C GLN A 715 31.89 33.69 -19.93
N SER A 716 33.22 33.48 -19.90
CA SER A 716 34.21 34.54 -20.13
C SER A 716 35.56 33.93 -20.58
N GLY A 717 36.23 34.58 -21.54
CA GLY A 717 37.51 34.14 -22.12
C GLY A 717 37.34 33.32 -23.40
N THR A 718 38.45 32.95 -24.04
CA THR A 718 38.45 32.01 -25.16
C THR A 718 38.30 30.57 -24.68
N LEU A 719 37.97 29.66 -25.59
CA LEU A 719 37.82 28.24 -25.26
C LEU A 719 39.13 27.62 -24.73
N ASP A 720 40.28 28.08 -25.25
CA ASP A 720 41.60 27.67 -24.77
C ASP A 720 41.89 28.17 -23.36
N ASP A 721 41.44 29.38 -23.01
CA ASP A 721 41.52 29.90 -21.65
C ASP A 721 40.71 29.04 -20.66
N ALA A 722 39.54 28.54 -21.07
CA ALA A 722 38.71 27.67 -20.25
C ALA A 722 39.38 26.31 -19.99
N ILE A 723 40.05 25.74 -21.00
CA ILE A 723 40.82 24.49 -20.87
C ILE A 723 42.02 24.71 -19.93
N ILE A 724 42.81 25.77 -20.15
CA ILE A 724 43.97 26.11 -19.32
C ILE A 724 43.55 26.34 -17.86
N LYS A 725 42.43 27.04 -17.64
CA LYS A 725 41.89 27.28 -16.30
C LYS A 725 41.50 25.99 -15.59
N LEU A 726 40.85 25.06 -16.29
CA LEU A 726 40.46 23.78 -15.72
C LEU A 726 41.65 22.84 -15.49
N ASP A 727 42.66 22.85 -16.38
CA ASP A 727 43.90 22.09 -16.17
C ASP A 727 44.70 22.65 -14.98
N ARG A 728 44.80 23.98 -14.83
CA ARG A 728 45.38 24.60 -13.63
C ARG A 728 44.61 24.25 -12.35
N GLN A 729 43.27 24.22 -12.42
CA GLN A 729 42.44 23.84 -11.29
C GLN A 729 42.58 22.35 -10.93
N MET A 730 42.82 21.48 -11.92
CA MET A 730 43.10 20.07 -11.70
C MET A 730 44.46 19.85 -11.04
N GLY A 731 45.48 20.62 -11.46
CA GLY A 731 46.84 20.49 -10.93
C GLY A 731 47.39 19.07 -11.10
N SER A 732 47.89 18.48 -10.02
CA SER A 732 48.39 17.09 -9.99
C SER A 732 47.30 16.04 -9.71
N HIS A 733 46.03 16.44 -9.60
CA HIS A 733 44.93 15.53 -9.30
C HIS A 733 44.34 14.87 -10.57
N SER A 734 43.52 13.84 -10.38
CA SER A 734 42.90 13.10 -11.50
C SER A 734 41.67 13.82 -12.08
N LEU A 735 41.31 13.47 -13.31
CA LEU A 735 40.08 13.95 -13.95
C LEU A 735 38.81 13.60 -13.18
N ASP A 736 38.78 12.45 -12.48
CA ASP A 736 37.65 12.08 -11.63
C ASP A 736 37.55 13.00 -10.41
N TRP A 737 38.69 13.44 -9.86
CA TRP A 737 38.72 14.44 -8.79
C TRP A 737 38.17 15.79 -9.28
N LEU A 738 38.64 16.28 -10.44
CA LEU A 738 38.16 17.54 -11.02
C LEU A 738 36.64 17.48 -11.26
N ARG A 739 36.14 16.37 -11.81
CA ARG A 739 34.70 16.13 -12.02
C ARG A 739 33.90 16.20 -10.72
N LYS A 740 34.41 15.64 -9.62
CA LYS A 740 33.74 15.70 -8.30
C LYS A 740 33.66 17.15 -7.79
N GLN A 741 34.74 17.93 -7.96
CA GLN A 741 34.77 19.34 -7.59
C GLN A 741 33.80 20.20 -8.40
N LEU A 742 33.73 19.97 -9.72
CA LEU A 742 32.76 20.65 -10.60
C LEU A 742 31.30 20.30 -10.25
N GLY A 743 31.04 19.06 -9.82
CA GLY A 743 29.73 18.64 -9.32
C GLY A 743 29.33 19.29 -7.99
N ALA A 744 30.27 19.46 -7.06
CA ALA A 744 30.03 20.10 -5.77
C ALA A 744 29.68 21.59 -5.92
N ARG A 745 30.37 22.32 -6.82
CA ARG A 745 30.10 23.74 -7.10
C ARG A 745 28.73 24.01 -7.72
N LYS A 746 28.17 23.08 -8.50
CA LYS A 746 26.78 23.20 -9.00
C LYS A 746 25.74 23.07 -7.89
N SER A 747 26.12 22.45 -6.77
CA SER A 747 25.26 22.33 -5.58
C SER A 747 25.37 23.59 -4.71
N SER A 748 26.56 24.18 -4.56
CA SER A 748 26.78 25.41 -3.77
C SER A 748 26.33 26.69 -4.49
N ALA A 749 26.50 26.78 -5.82
CA ALA A 749 26.04 27.94 -6.59
C ALA A 749 24.50 28.05 -6.67
N HIS A 750 23.77 27.01 -6.26
CA HIS A 750 22.32 27.09 -6.09
C HIS A 750 21.92 27.65 -4.72
N ASP A 751 22.80 27.55 -3.71
CA ASP A 751 22.62 28.16 -2.39
C ASP A 751 23.01 29.66 -2.40
N ASP A 752 24.05 30.07 -3.14
CA ASP A 752 24.55 31.47 -3.13
C ASP A 752 23.77 32.47 -4.01
N ARG A 753 22.79 32.04 -4.81
CA ARG A 753 21.88 32.97 -5.51
C ARG A 753 20.64 33.35 -4.70
N SER A 754 20.64 33.03 -3.41
CA SER A 754 19.54 33.28 -2.49
C SER A 754 19.92 34.21 -1.33
N SER A 755 20.67 35.27 -1.60
CA SER A 755 20.76 36.44 -0.71
C SER A 755 20.98 37.69 -1.56
N PRO A 756 20.20 38.78 -1.38
CA PRO A 756 20.83 40.09 -1.29
C PRO A 756 21.69 40.17 -0.02
#